data_AF-A0A7X6I7T2-F1
#
_entry.id   AF-A0A7X6I7T2-F1
#
_cell.length_a   1.000
_cell.length_b   1.000
_cell.length_c   1.000
_cell.angle_alpha   90.00
_cell.angle_beta   90.00
_cell.angle_gamma   90.00
#
_symmetry.space_group_name_H-M   'P 1'
#
loop_
_entity.id
_entity.type
_entity.pdbx_description
1 polymer ?
#
loop_
_entity_poly.entity_id
_entity_poly.type
_entity_poly.pdbx_seq_one_letter_code
_entity_poly.pdbx_strand_id
1 'polypeptide(L)'
;MNFRAVLRVLAVSAVLASGCGGGSSEHPLLASPKGSGSDLNAQASAFRAALQPRAPSRADAGAAEPLAADQVLDWAESMYPSLFPSREDTRTLEQYQYRYYPGTDLYIGIADGIVYLLGRDYTAGRVTAVAAVADFAARISRCDQAAKVDARGNAVLPTEAFEVGAPESVDADLGSLAALYPDLDTTTDAFYPSLPCEPSIGGTLPAEEAPDADTVAAEEFVAKYEDNEGRALLDTLLAAPRPGLEALPSFSMGDCFQRTEGTAGSPGTRKQVDCNDASFLDSAMPFEGRDIIYVHGLQTSHLFDRIGNPTGSASKTWPADAAEFVNSSGYFRAEAEKYWTAHLVEHLSAPVPAGSPSPWPGTGWQWTSADAAPVYVPKANRYLVVAWSSNQTIEYAQHALLTQIQQAMASNLNVVTPPTYPAGHVRPFCANGCILIGHSTGPLVTSSAMGRARAGDFGPGGELIARRMVAHVSLAGAISGSRIATVGMAVATVGAPIAAASNVLCPLVDELFGTSNTCNADLSFVAGSILRDLIPAVAQGVWGRDVENSPVPTVTLAGGHPRGNQAAGLTQWFLPGLDDGVVTMNSACGNPNPVFPNISAPSGLSVSQLVKAFEFSDWLPRLVRGTKLWVSQKHLMLPGVQPSYLAGGCTPYLSPSGMVMPVANAFGGTALDARRRYANHYSFIQSLAEHSYDGGGSPIPSLWPSYTGGAASDLRQYAPLNATGTTAVSGINVEESRVVTDAGIYAVTLDAHGTRLAKPVDMRVVERGKRISFHMPFNIGNCVRQGAFRFYCKRWIWKRTYHLADKWEQKQSSHYAYEFVARR
;
A
#
# COMPACT_ATOMS: atom_id res chain seq x y z
N MET A 1 -12.58 -36.34 -5.64
CA MET A 1 -11.31 -35.74 -6.12
C MET A 1 -10.18 -36.71 -5.77
N ASN A 2 -9.49 -37.24 -6.79
CA ASN A 2 -8.64 -38.44 -6.68
C ASN A 2 -7.17 -38.11 -6.41
N PHE A 3 -6.63 -38.73 -5.36
CA PHE A 3 -5.34 -38.48 -4.70
C PHE A 3 -4.19 -39.31 -5.31
N ARG A 4 -3.91 -39.18 -6.62
CA ARG A 4 -2.95 -40.08 -7.32
C ARG A 4 -1.87 -39.43 -8.21
N ALA A 5 -1.55 -38.15 -8.05
CA ALA A 5 -0.57 -37.47 -8.91
C ALA A 5 0.72 -36.95 -8.22
N VAL A 6 1.07 -37.43 -7.02
CA VAL A 6 2.23 -36.89 -6.25
C VAL A 6 3.46 -37.82 -6.20
N LEU A 7 3.47 -38.98 -6.86
CA LEU A 7 4.64 -39.86 -6.86
C LEU A 7 5.01 -40.30 -8.28
N ARG A 8 5.83 -39.50 -8.98
CA ARG A 8 6.63 -39.93 -10.15
C ARG A 8 7.56 -38.83 -10.71
N VAL A 9 8.50 -38.31 -9.91
CA VAL A 9 9.79 -37.83 -10.44
C VAL A 9 10.86 -38.04 -9.36
N LEU A 10 11.40 -39.25 -9.30
CA LEU A 10 12.67 -39.56 -8.62
C LEU A 10 13.35 -40.67 -9.44
N ALA A 11 14.63 -40.44 -9.74
CA ALA A 11 15.63 -41.32 -10.36
C ALA A 11 15.64 -41.47 -11.89
N VAL A 12 16.64 -40.84 -12.54
CA VAL A 12 17.68 -41.55 -13.31
C VAL A 12 19.03 -40.85 -13.10
N SER A 13 20.04 -41.64 -12.73
CA SER A 13 21.43 -41.25 -12.48
C SER A 13 22.34 -41.46 -13.71
N ALA A 14 23.31 -40.55 -13.87
CA ALA A 14 24.75 -40.71 -14.19
C ALA A 14 25.28 -41.53 -15.40
N VAL A 15 26.49 -41.10 -15.85
CA VAL A 15 27.58 -41.74 -16.67
C VAL A 15 27.73 -41.12 -18.09
N LEU A 16 28.87 -40.66 -18.64
CA LEU A 16 30.31 -40.50 -18.29
C LEU A 16 31.00 -39.49 -19.27
N ALA A 17 32.11 -38.87 -18.80
CA ALA A 17 33.31 -38.23 -19.45
C ALA A 17 33.35 -37.97 -20.98
N SER A 18 33.94 -36.89 -21.53
CA SER A 18 35.32 -36.38 -21.36
C SER A 18 35.52 -35.10 -22.23
N GLY A 19 36.47 -34.23 -21.87
CA GLY A 19 36.90 -33.13 -22.74
C GLY A 19 37.73 -32.06 -22.03
N CYS A 20 39.04 -32.29 -21.95
CA CYS A 20 40.05 -31.34 -21.49
C CYS A 20 40.28 -30.26 -22.56
N GLY A 21 40.32 -28.98 -22.18
CA GLY A 21 40.66 -27.89 -23.09
C GLY A 21 40.78 -26.56 -22.36
N GLY A 22 42.01 -26.18 -22.02
CA GLY A 22 42.34 -24.98 -21.25
C GLY A 22 42.18 -23.66 -22.02
N GLY A 23 42.13 -22.57 -21.24
CA GLY A 23 42.11 -21.20 -21.73
C GLY A 23 42.10 -20.23 -20.56
N SER A 24 43.29 -19.90 -20.08
CA SER A 24 43.56 -18.85 -19.09
C SER A 24 43.21 -17.46 -19.65
N SER A 25 42.36 -16.73 -18.95
CA SER A 25 42.34 -15.27 -18.98
C SER A 25 42.08 -14.74 -17.57
N GLU A 26 43.11 -14.10 -17.03
CA GLU A 26 43.11 -13.40 -15.76
C GLU A 26 42.12 -12.23 -15.82
N HIS A 27 41.09 -12.25 -14.97
CA HIS A 27 40.39 -11.03 -14.58
C HIS A 27 41.10 -10.43 -13.36
N PRO A 28 41.42 -9.13 -13.35
CA PRO A 28 42.09 -8.49 -12.23
C PRO A 28 41.12 -8.42 -11.04
N LEU A 29 41.51 -9.09 -9.96
CA LEU A 29 40.95 -8.87 -8.63
C LEU A 29 41.11 -7.40 -8.28
N LEU A 30 39.97 -6.71 -8.09
CA LEU A 30 39.91 -5.42 -7.42
C LEU A 30 40.54 -5.56 -6.03
N ALA A 31 41.74 -5.01 -5.91
CA ALA A 31 42.41 -4.84 -4.63
C ALA A 31 41.54 -3.97 -3.72
N SER A 32 41.23 -4.46 -2.52
CA SER A 32 40.84 -3.59 -1.41
C SER A 32 41.88 -2.50 -1.24
N PRO A 33 41.50 -1.21 -1.12
CA PRO A 33 42.45 -0.19 -0.73
C PRO A 33 42.80 -0.44 0.74
N LYS A 34 43.94 -1.10 0.98
CA LYS A 34 44.66 -0.96 2.24
C LYS A 34 45.13 0.48 2.31
N GLY A 35 44.32 1.35 2.93
CA GLY A 35 44.78 2.64 3.39
C GLY A 35 45.99 2.43 4.29
N SER A 36 47.16 2.89 3.85
CA SER A 36 48.37 2.90 4.65
C SER A 36 48.17 3.78 5.88
N GLY A 37 48.67 3.35 7.05
CA GLY A 37 48.62 4.13 8.29
C GLY A 37 49.25 5.54 8.25
N SER A 38 49.80 5.96 7.11
CA SER A 38 50.26 7.32 6.83
C SER A 38 49.13 8.32 6.57
N ASP A 39 48.00 7.91 5.99
CA ASP A 39 46.87 8.84 5.70
C ASP A 39 46.10 9.22 6.96
N LEU A 40 46.00 8.32 7.93
CA LEU A 40 45.39 8.59 9.24
C LEU A 40 46.19 9.62 10.04
N ASN A 41 47.53 9.62 9.93
CA ASN A 41 48.38 10.60 10.60
C ASN A 41 48.34 11.98 9.93
N ALA A 42 48.19 12.03 8.60
CA ALA A 42 48.02 13.29 7.87
C ALA A 42 46.65 13.94 8.18
N GLN A 43 45.58 13.15 8.24
CA GLN A 43 44.24 13.61 8.60
C GLN A 43 44.14 14.04 10.08
N ALA A 44 44.77 13.30 11.00
CA ALA A 44 44.87 13.69 12.41
C ALA A 44 45.69 14.98 12.60
N SER A 45 46.68 15.24 11.75
CA SER A 45 47.47 16.47 11.78
C SER A 45 46.72 17.68 11.24
N ALA A 46 45.91 17.51 10.18
CA ALA A 46 45.02 18.55 9.66
C ALA A 46 43.91 18.91 10.67
N PHE A 47 43.37 17.91 11.38
CA PHE A 47 42.40 18.12 12.45
C PHE A 47 43.03 18.88 13.64
N ARG A 48 44.23 18.46 14.10
CA ARG A 48 44.97 19.19 15.14
C ARG A 48 45.32 20.63 14.73
N ALA A 49 45.61 20.89 13.45
CA ALA A 49 45.92 22.23 12.97
C ALA A 49 44.70 23.18 12.97
N ALA A 50 43.49 22.64 12.86
CA ALA A 50 42.24 23.41 12.89
C ALA A 50 41.76 23.73 14.33
N LEU A 51 42.33 23.09 15.35
CA LEU A 51 42.01 23.26 16.76
C LEU A 51 42.85 24.37 17.41
N GLN A 52 42.54 25.63 17.11
CA GLN A 52 42.96 26.75 17.97
C GLN A 52 41.81 27.17 18.88
N PRO A 53 41.98 27.18 20.21
CA PRO A 53 40.88 27.39 21.15
C PRO A 53 40.42 28.85 21.15
N ARG A 54 39.09 29.04 21.10
CA ARG A 54 38.45 30.27 21.58
C ARG A 54 37.47 29.88 22.69
N ALA A 55 37.76 30.34 23.90
CA ALA A 55 36.99 30.00 25.09
C ALA A 55 35.53 30.51 24.98
N PRO A 56 34.50 29.66 25.17
CA PRO A 56 33.14 30.11 25.37
C PRO A 56 32.93 30.59 26.82
N SER A 57 32.14 31.65 26.98
CA SER A 57 31.72 32.16 28.29
C SER A 57 30.68 31.23 28.91
N ARG A 58 30.97 30.76 30.12
CA ARG A 58 30.13 29.88 30.95
C ARG A 58 28.85 30.61 31.38
N ALA A 59 27.69 30.10 30.98
CA ALA A 59 26.40 30.41 31.60
C ALA A 59 25.86 29.13 32.25
N ASP A 60 25.63 29.19 33.57
CA ASP A 60 25.06 28.10 34.36
C ASP A 60 23.58 27.89 33.99
N ALA A 61 23.26 26.69 33.52
CA ALA A 61 21.91 26.14 33.49
C ALA A 61 21.90 24.83 34.28
N GLY A 62 20.92 24.68 35.19
CA GLY A 62 20.81 23.54 36.11
C GLY A 62 20.85 22.20 35.39
N ALA A 63 21.75 21.32 35.84
CA ALA A 63 22.14 20.10 35.14
C ALA A 63 21.05 19.01 35.17
N ALA A 64 20.38 18.83 34.04
CA ALA A 64 20.16 17.48 33.54
C ALA A 64 21.54 16.90 33.17
N GLU A 65 21.80 15.61 33.44
CA GLU A 65 23.07 14.98 33.06
C GLU A 65 23.33 15.15 31.54
N PRO A 66 24.57 15.44 31.13
CA PRO A 66 24.90 15.65 29.72
C PRO A 66 24.72 14.35 28.94
N LEU A 67 24.08 14.43 27.77
CA LEU A 67 23.94 13.31 26.85
C LEU A 67 25.31 12.75 26.45
N ALA A 68 25.40 11.43 26.29
CA ALA A 68 26.59 10.81 25.74
C ALA A 68 26.75 11.24 24.27
N ALA A 69 27.99 11.50 23.83
CA ALA A 69 28.25 11.99 22.48
C ALA A 69 27.72 11.02 21.41
N ASP A 70 27.83 9.71 21.65
CA ASP A 70 27.26 8.67 20.77
C ASP A 70 25.76 8.89 20.50
N GLN A 71 24.99 9.29 21.50
CA GLN A 71 23.55 9.52 21.33
C GLN A 71 23.27 10.73 20.43
N VAL A 72 24.08 11.78 20.56
CA VAL A 72 23.95 13.00 19.77
C VAL A 72 24.43 12.77 18.34
N LEU A 73 25.49 11.98 18.15
CA LEU A 73 26.03 11.63 16.85
C LEU A 73 25.12 10.64 16.10
N ASP A 74 24.60 9.61 16.76
CA ASP A 74 23.59 8.70 16.19
C ASP A 74 22.32 9.48 15.80
N TRP A 75 21.88 10.44 16.63
CA TRP A 75 20.76 11.33 16.29
C TRP A 75 21.06 12.21 15.07
N ALA A 76 22.25 12.80 14.99
CA ALA A 76 22.62 13.63 13.85
C ALA A 76 22.62 12.84 12.54
N GLU A 77 23.13 11.61 12.54
CA GLU A 77 23.09 10.69 11.39
C GLU A 77 21.66 10.43 10.90
N SER A 78 20.74 10.19 11.84
CA SER A 78 19.33 9.97 11.56
C SER A 78 18.66 11.21 10.97
N MET A 79 18.97 12.40 11.49
CA MET A 79 18.27 13.64 11.12
C MET A 79 18.80 14.29 9.85
N TYR A 80 20.08 14.07 9.53
CA TYR A 80 20.74 14.70 8.38
C TYR A 80 21.45 13.68 7.48
N PRO A 81 20.71 12.70 6.90
CA PRO A 81 21.29 11.62 6.12
C PRO A 81 22.00 12.09 4.83
N SER A 82 21.69 13.29 4.32
CA SER A 82 22.42 13.89 3.20
C SER A 82 23.82 14.37 3.58
N LEU A 83 24.03 14.71 4.85
CA LEU A 83 25.32 15.13 5.40
C LEU A 83 26.10 13.94 5.98
N PHE A 84 25.36 12.97 6.53
CA PHE A 84 25.88 11.82 7.26
C PHE A 84 25.29 10.52 6.67
N PRO A 85 25.75 10.08 5.49
CA PRO A 85 25.10 9.04 4.69
C PRO A 85 25.28 7.60 5.21
N SER A 86 26.20 7.39 6.15
CA SER A 86 26.53 6.09 6.75
C SER A 86 26.66 6.24 8.25
N ARG A 87 26.52 5.16 9.01
CA ARG A 87 26.92 5.14 10.42
C ARG A 87 28.42 4.93 10.54
N GLU A 88 29.08 5.79 11.31
CA GLU A 88 30.53 5.74 11.51
C GLU A 88 30.88 5.46 12.98
N ASP A 89 32.07 4.90 13.22
CA ASP A 89 32.54 4.67 14.59
C ASP A 89 32.92 5.98 15.26
N THR A 90 32.44 6.19 16.49
CA THR A 90 32.86 7.33 17.31
C THR A 90 34.32 7.18 17.71
N ARG A 91 35.12 8.19 17.37
CA ARG A 91 36.53 8.31 17.72
C ARG A 91 36.70 9.43 18.72
N THR A 92 37.79 9.40 19.47
CA THR A 92 38.16 10.48 20.38
C THR A 92 39.45 11.11 19.91
N LEU A 93 39.47 12.44 19.79
CA LEU A 93 40.67 13.22 19.53
C LEU A 93 40.63 14.46 20.42
N GLU A 94 41.53 14.48 21.41
CA GLU A 94 41.55 15.50 22.46
C GLU A 94 40.19 15.59 23.18
N GLN A 95 39.60 16.79 23.31
CA GLN A 95 38.27 16.95 23.89
C GLN A 95 37.11 16.55 22.96
N TYR A 96 37.38 16.20 21.69
CA TYR A 96 36.33 15.89 20.72
C TYR A 96 36.02 14.40 20.68
N GLN A 97 34.76 14.06 20.87
CA GLN A 97 34.20 12.78 20.45
C GLN A 97 33.53 13.00 19.08
N TYR A 98 34.03 12.35 18.03
CA TYR A 98 33.69 12.70 16.66
C TYR A 98 33.55 11.48 15.74
N ARG A 99 32.85 11.69 14.62
CA ARG A 99 32.72 10.76 13.49
C ARG A 99 33.14 11.47 12.21
N TYR A 100 33.70 10.71 11.28
CA TYR A 100 34.11 11.17 9.96
C TYR A 100 33.40 10.37 8.89
N TYR A 101 32.78 11.06 7.93
CA TYR A 101 31.95 10.50 6.87
C TYR A 101 32.69 10.65 5.54
N PRO A 102 33.32 9.60 5.02
CA PRO A 102 34.12 9.69 3.79
C PRO A 102 33.31 10.10 2.56
N GLY A 103 32.02 9.74 2.53
CA GLY A 103 31.14 10.05 1.41
C GLY A 103 30.84 11.54 1.22
N THR A 104 30.98 12.34 2.28
CA THR A 104 30.68 13.79 2.27
C THR A 104 31.87 14.66 2.68
N ASP A 105 33.03 14.05 2.97
CA ASP A 105 34.21 14.72 3.55
C ASP A 105 33.84 15.63 4.75
N LEU A 106 32.98 15.11 5.63
CA LEU A 106 32.43 15.84 6.77
C LEU A 106 32.78 15.11 8.06
N TYR A 107 33.14 15.88 9.08
CA TYR A 107 33.31 15.48 10.45
C TYR A 107 32.19 16.14 11.26
N ILE A 108 31.57 15.37 12.15
CA ILE A 108 30.77 15.91 13.27
C ILE A 108 31.43 15.49 14.57
N GLY A 109 31.61 16.44 15.48
CA GLY A 109 32.26 16.22 16.76
C GLY A 109 31.58 16.96 17.90
N ILE A 110 31.77 16.47 19.11
CA ILE A 110 31.20 17.04 20.32
C ILE A 110 32.33 17.29 21.31
N ALA A 111 32.40 18.52 21.79
CA ALA A 111 33.31 18.94 22.85
C ALA A 111 32.62 20.00 23.70
N ASP A 112 32.84 19.98 25.03
CA ASP A 112 32.32 20.98 25.96
C ASP A 112 30.80 21.23 25.85
N GLY A 113 30.03 20.20 25.49
CA GLY A 113 28.58 20.31 25.29
C GLY A 113 28.17 21.07 24.03
N ILE A 114 29.08 21.29 23.08
CA ILE A 114 28.84 21.94 21.79
C ILE A 114 29.08 20.95 20.66
N VAL A 115 28.23 21.00 19.64
CA VAL A 115 28.36 20.26 18.39
C VAL A 115 29.18 21.09 17.40
N TYR A 116 30.17 20.46 16.79
CA TYR A 116 31.08 21.04 15.82
C TYR A 116 31.02 20.27 14.51
N LEU A 117 31.12 20.99 13.38
CA LEU A 117 31.34 20.43 12.06
C LEU A 117 32.72 20.81 11.53
N LEU A 118 33.34 19.93 10.75
CA LEU A 118 34.52 20.22 9.96
C LEU A 118 34.42 19.49 8.62
N GLY A 119 34.55 20.20 7.52
CA GLY A 119 34.49 19.62 6.18
C GLY A 119 34.83 20.67 5.13
N ARG A 120 35.45 20.24 4.03
CA ARG A 120 35.95 21.16 3.00
C ARG A 120 34.84 22.00 2.39
N ASP A 121 33.73 21.36 2.03
CA ASP A 121 32.64 22.00 1.29
C ASP A 121 31.61 22.68 2.20
N TYR A 122 31.48 22.22 3.45
CA TYR A 122 30.46 22.71 4.39
C TYR A 122 30.96 23.78 5.36
N THR A 123 32.26 23.78 5.66
CA THR A 123 32.85 24.68 6.67
C THR A 123 34.14 25.35 6.19
N ALA A 124 34.45 25.26 4.89
CA ALA A 124 35.70 25.74 4.31
C ALA A 124 36.95 25.15 5.02
N GLY A 125 36.87 23.90 5.48
CA GLY A 125 37.94 23.23 6.22
C GLY A 125 38.20 23.79 7.62
N ARG A 126 37.22 24.44 8.26
CA ARG A 126 37.35 25.01 9.62
C ARG A 126 36.39 24.35 10.60
N VAL A 127 36.87 24.08 11.81
CA VAL A 127 36.01 23.60 12.90
C VAL A 127 35.01 24.69 13.25
N THR A 128 33.74 24.43 12.98
CA THR A 128 32.63 25.38 13.13
C THR A 128 31.65 24.86 14.17
N ALA A 129 31.47 25.61 15.27
CA ALA A 129 30.41 25.31 16.24
C ALA A 129 29.05 25.57 15.60
N VAL A 130 28.13 24.60 15.67
CA VAL A 130 26.83 24.68 14.99
C VAL A 130 25.65 24.72 15.95
N ALA A 131 25.76 24.12 17.15
CA ALA A 131 24.68 24.12 18.14
C ALA A 131 25.17 23.63 19.51
N ALA A 132 24.42 23.88 20.59
CA ALA A 132 24.67 23.26 21.89
C ALA A 132 23.95 21.91 21.99
N VAL A 133 24.57 20.94 22.67
CA VAL A 133 23.95 19.62 22.96
C VAL A 133 22.67 19.79 23.79
N ALA A 134 22.64 20.79 24.68
CA ALA A 134 21.48 21.14 25.50
C ALA A 134 20.23 21.46 24.66
N ASP A 135 20.41 22.05 23.46
CA ASP A 135 19.32 22.42 22.55
C ASP A 135 18.56 21.19 22.05
N PHE A 136 19.23 20.03 22.02
CA PHE A 136 18.67 18.75 21.60
C PHE A 136 18.44 17.79 22.77
N ALA A 137 18.87 18.14 23.98
CA ALA A 137 18.97 17.22 25.11
C ALA A 137 17.62 16.60 25.50
N ALA A 138 16.58 17.43 25.57
CA ALA A 138 15.23 16.99 25.86
C ALA A 138 14.61 16.12 24.76
N ARG A 139 15.10 16.20 23.52
CA ARG A 139 14.64 15.39 22.38
C ARG A 139 15.35 14.03 22.34
N ILE A 140 16.68 14.03 22.47
CA ILE A 140 17.52 12.82 22.39
C ILE A 140 17.41 11.96 23.65
N SER A 141 17.26 12.55 24.85
CA SER A 141 17.10 11.79 26.11
C SER A 141 15.86 10.90 26.13
N ARG A 142 14.85 11.22 25.31
CA ARG A 142 13.64 10.40 25.14
C ARG A 142 13.85 9.16 24.27
N CYS A 143 15.01 9.04 23.61
CA CYS A 143 15.26 7.94 22.71
C CYS A 143 15.66 6.67 23.44
N ASP A 144 15.07 5.57 22.99
CA ASP A 144 15.41 4.23 23.43
C ASP A 144 16.85 3.87 23.09
N GLN A 145 17.50 3.15 24.00
CA GLN A 145 18.86 2.67 23.78
C GLN A 145 18.88 1.20 23.37
N ALA A 146 19.61 0.93 22.28
CA ALA A 146 19.91 -0.41 21.81
C ALA A 146 20.90 -1.11 22.75
N ALA A 147 20.64 -2.37 23.08
CA ALA A 147 21.63 -3.26 23.66
C ALA A 147 22.70 -3.57 22.61
N LYS A 148 23.97 -3.60 23.02
CA LYS A 148 25.00 -4.26 22.22
C LYS A 148 24.65 -5.75 22.17
N VAL A 149 24.76 -6.38 21.01
CA VAL A 149 24.51 -7.82 20.85
C VAL A 149 25.76 -8.52 20.31
N ASP A 150 25.99 -9.76 20.74
CA ASP A 150 27.06 -10.60 20.22
C ASP A 150 26.68 -11.20 18.85
N ALA A 151 27.60 -11.94 18.22
CA ALA A 151 27.36 -12.60 16.93
C ALA A 151 26.23 -13.65 16.96
N ARG A 152 25.75 -14.04 18.14
CA ARG A 152 24.64 -14.97 18.35
C ARG A 152 23.33 -14.25 18.70
N GLY A 153 23.33 -12.91 18.70
CA GLY A 153 22.17 -12.09 19.05
C GLY A 153 21.91 -11.96 20.55
N ASN A 154 22.82 -12.41 21.41
CA ASN A 154 22.67 -12.24 22.86
C ASN A 154 23.10 -10.84 23.27
N ALA A 155 22.38 -10.21 24.20
CA ALA A 155 22.77 -8.92 24.74
C ALA A 155 24.14 -9.01 25.44
N VAL A 156 25.08 -8.18 24.99
CA VAL A 156 26.36 -7.91 25.66
C VAL A 156 26.09 -6.89 26.76
N LEU A 157 26.23 -7.34 28.00
CA LEU A 157 25.98 -6.52 29.17
C LEU A 157 27.23 -5.72 29.55
N PRO A 158 27.05 -4.53 30.16
CA PRO A 158 28.15 -3.84 30.84
C PRO A 158 28.82 -4.76 31.86
N THR A 159 30.13 -4.65 32.03
CA THR A 159 30.91 -5.52 32.93
C THR A 159 30.43 -5.40 34.38
N GLU A 160 29.88 -4.26 34.76
CA GLU A 160 29.38 -3.96 36.11
C GLU A 160 27.87 -4.24 36.27
N ALA A 161 27.21 -4.79 35.26
CA ALA A 161 25.81 -5.16 35.34
C ALA A 161 25.61 -6.37 36.29
N PHE A 162 24.61 -6.29 37.16
CA PHE A 162 24.18 -7.36 38.05
C PHE A 162 22.65 -7.48 38.06
N GLU A 163 22.11 -8.53 38.70
CA GLU A 163 20.65 -8.78 38.75
C GLU A 163 20.00 -8.75 37.34
N VAL A 164 20.63 -9.44 36.40
CA VAL A 164 20.20 -9.48 34.99
C VAL A 164 18.91 -10.27 34.86
N GLY A 165 17.83 -9.59 34.47
CA GLY A 165 16.57 -10.22 34.12
C GLY A 165 16.65 -10.96 32.79
N ALA A 166 15.89 -12.05 32.66
CA ALA A 166 15.72 -12.72 31.38
C ALA A 166 15.15 -11.74 30.33
N PRO A 167 15.51 -11.87 29.04
CA PRO A 167 14.90 -11.09 27.99
C PRO A 167 13.38 -11.22 27.98
N GLU A 168 12.69 -10.09 27.90
CA GLU A 168 11.24 -9.96 27.92
C GLU A 168 10.75 -9.56 26.52
N SER A 169 9.78 -10.30 25.99
CA SER A 169 9.02 -9.90 24.79
C SER A 169 7.96 -8.86 25.17
N VAL A 170 7.87 -7.79 24.40
CA VAL A 170 6.98 -6.65 24.62
C VAL A 170 6.03 -6.51 23.44
N ASP A 171 4.74 -6.34 23.73
CA ASP A 171 3.69 -5.88 22.81
C ASP A 171 2.89 -4.84 23.60
N ALA A 172 3.20 -3.56 23.41
CA ALA A 172 2.71 -2.46 24.24
C ALA A 172 1.96 -1.43 23.40
N ASP A 173 0.71 -1.14 23.78
CA ASP A 173 -0.06 -0.01 23.26
C ASP A 173 0.30 1.25 24.04
N LEU A 174 0.88 2.24 23.36
CA LEU A 174 1.28 3.51 23.94
C LEU A 174 0.18 4.59 23.84
N GLY A 175 -0.96 4.27 23.23
CA GLY A 175 -2.10 5.16 23.05
C GLY A 175 -2.01 6.01 21.78
N SER A 176 -2.73 7.14 21.79
CA SER A 176 -2.92 8.00 20.62
C SER A 176 -1.62 8.61 20.11
N LEU A 177 -1.40 8.51 18.79
CA LEU A 177 -0.27 9.12 18.09
C LEU A 177 -0.19 10.63 18.30
N ALA A 178 -1.33 11.33 18.21
CA ALA A 178 -1.39 12.77 18.42
C ALA A 178 -1.05 13.16 19.88
N ALA A 179 -1.43 12.32 20.84
CA ALA A 179 -1.09 12.55 22.25
C ALA A 179 0.40 12.33 22.55
N LEU A 180 1.05 11.39 21.85
CA LEU A 180 2.48 11.11 21.97
C LEU A 180 3.34 12.17 21.28
N TYR A 181 2.81 12.81 20.23
CA TYR A 181 3.50 13.84 19.47
C TYR A 181 2.66 15.12 19.35
N PRO A 182 2.36 15.81 20.47
CA PRO A 182 1.42 16.95 20.49
C PRO A 182 1.92 18.17 19.72
N ASP A 183 3.23 18.25 19.47
CA ASP A 183 3.87 19.36 18.74
C ASP A 183 3.99 19.10 17.23
N LEU A 184 3.54 17.94 16.74
CA LEU A 184 3.63 17.54 15.34
C LEU A 184 2.23 17.45 14.71
N ASP A 185 2.12 17.81 13.44
CA ASP A 185 0.92 17.52 12.65
C ASP A 185 0.91 16.04 12.27
N THR A 186 0.29 15.23 13.13
CA THR A 186 0.16 13.79 12.92
C THR A 186 -1.01 13.44 12.02
N THR A 187 -1.55 14.34 11.19
CA THR A 187 -2.68 14.02 10.28
C THR A 187 -2.21 13.41 8.95
N THR A 188 -0.97 13.65 8.55
CA THR A 188 -0.34 13.13 7.32
C THR A 188 0.91 12.31 7.65
N ASP A 189 1.62 11.80 6.64
CA ASP A 189 2.93 11.15 6.80
C ASP A 189 4.12 12.14 6.78
N ALA A 190 3.87 13.45 6.58
CA ALA A 190 4.93 14.44 6.47
C ALA A 190 5.69 14.67 7.78
N PHE A 191 5.16 14.25 8.94
CA PHE A 191 5.83 14.38 10.23
C PHE A 191 6.88 13.30 10.51
N TYR A 192 6.88 12.16 9.80
CA TYR A 192 7.80 11.05 10.07
C TYR A 192 9.29 11.45 10.04
N PRO A 193 9.77 12.29 9.10
CA PRO A 193 11.13 12.81 9.12
C PRO A 193 11.48 13.65 10.36
N SER A 194 10.47 14.13 11.10
CA SER A 194 10.63 14.96 12.30
C SER A 194 10.52 14.15 13.59
N LEU A 195 10.42 12.81 13.51
CA LEU A 195 10.42 11.97 14.70
C LEU A 195 11.71 12.18 15.50
N PRO A 196 11.61 12.33 16.84
CA PRO A 196 12.78 12.65 17.66
C PRO A 196 13.80 11.51 17.72
N CYS A 197 13.36 10.28 17.43
CA CYS A 197 14.10 9.05 17.61
C CYS A 197 13.81 8.09 16.47
N GLU A 198 14.79 7.25 16.15
CA GLU A 198 14.57 6.18 15.20
C GLU A 198 13.57 5.16 15.77
N PRO A 199 12.49 4.85 15.04
CA PRO A 199 11.39 4.03 15.56
C PRO A 199 11.73 2.53 15.65
N SER A 200 12.89 2.13 15.13
CA SER A 200 13.27 0.73 14.97
C SER A 200 14.70 0.45 15.44
N ILE A 201 14.89 -0.64 16.20
CA ILE A 201 16.18 -1.03 16.81
C ILE A 201 16.55 -2.46 16.43
N GLY A 202 17.81 -2.69 16.04
CA GLY A 202 18.51 -3.98 16.10
C GLY A 202 17.98 -5.14 15.22
N GLY A 203 18.60 -6.32 15.41
CA GLY A 203 18.17 -7.62 14.89
C GLY A 203 19.24 -8.46 14.16
N THR A 204 18.84 -9.57 13.56
CA THR A 204 19.62 -10.31 12.54
C THR A 204 18.72 -10.58 11.34
N LEU A 205 19.19 -10.26 10.14
CA LEU A 205 18.44 -10.52 8.92
C LEU A 205 18.35 -12.02 8.66
N PRO A 206 17.21 -12.52 8.13
CA PRO A 206 17.18 -13.86 7.58
C PRO A 206 18.15 -13.96 6.39
N ALA A 207 18.64 -15.17 6.12
CA ALA A 207 19.39 -15.43 4.91
C ALA A 207 18.52 -15.10 3.68
N GLU A 208 19.11 -14.43 2.71
CA GLU A 208 18.45 -14.12 1.45
C GLU A 208 18.45 -15.37 0.57
N GLU A 209 17.27 -15.78 0.11
CA GLU A 209 17.14 -16.88 -0.84
C GLU A 209 17.24 -16.30 -2.26
N ALA A 210 18.19 -16.79 -3.05
CA ALA A 210 18.32 -16.39 -4.44
C ALA A 210 17.11 -16.91 -5.24
N PRO A 211 16.63 -16.17 -6.26
CA PRO A 211 15.62 -16.69 -7.17
C PRO A 211 16.15 -17.94 -7.88
N ASP A 212 15.27 -18.92 -8.12
CA ASP A 212 15.62 -20.08 -8.93
C ASP A 212 15.80 -19.71 -10.42
N ALA A 213 16.46 -20.58 -11.18
CA ALA A 213 16.80 -20.32 -12.58
C ALA A 213 15.57 -20.15 -13.49
N ASP A 214 14.48 -20.88 -13.22
CA ASP A 214 13.26 -20.81 -14.03
C ASP A 214 12.57 -19.45 -13.86
N THR A 215 12.62 -18.89 -12.65
CA THR A 215 12.16 -17.54 -12.35
C THR A 215 12.95 -16.49 -13.12
N VAL A 216 14.29 -16.58 -13.10
CA VAL A 216 15.15 -15.63 -13.84
C VAL A 216 14.83 -15.66 -15.34
N ALA A 217 14.69 -16.85 -15.92
CA ALA A 217 14.35 -17.01 -17.33
C ALA A 217 12.97 -16.46 -17.69
N ALA A 218 11.97 -16.65 -16.83
CA ALA A 218 10.63 -16.12 -17.05
C ALA A 218 10.61 -14.58 -17.00
N GLU A 219 11.36 -13.97 -16.10
CA GLU A 219 11.49 -12.52 -16.04
C GLU A 219 12.21 -11.95 -17.26
N GLU A 220 13.31 -12.56 -17.71
CA GLU A 220 14.01 -12.16 -18.94
C GLU A 220 13.07 -12.19 -20.15
N PHE A 221 12.17 -13.18 -20.22
CA PHE A 221 11.16 -13.26 -21.27
C PHE A 221 10.17 -12.10 -21.22
N VAL A 222 9.63 -11.78 -20.03
CA VAL A 222 8.67 -10.68 -19.85
C VAL A 222 9.33 -9.34 -20.14
N ALA A 223 10.54 -9.10 -19.63
CA ALA A 223 11.30 -7.88 -19.90
C ALA A 223 11.56 -7.71 -21.40
N LYS A 224 11.94 -8.79 -22.11
CA LYS A 224 12.13 -8.76 -23.56
C LYS A 224 10.83 -8.42 -24.30
N TYR A 225 9.69 -8.96 -23.86
CA TYR A 225 8.40 -8.62 -24.44
C TYR A 225 8.07 -7.14 -24.23
N GLU A 226 8.27 -6.62 -23.02
CA GLU A 226 8.06 -5.21 -22.70
C GLU A 226 8.93 -4.33 -23.61
N ASP A 227 10.22 -4.66 -23.76
CA ASP A 227 11.21 -3.95 -24.59
C ASP A 227 10.87 -3.89 -26.08
N ASN A 228 10.20 -4.92 -26.60
CA ASN A 228 9.92 -5.07 -28.02
C ASN A 228 8.43 -4.87 -28.32
N GLU A 229 7.65 -5.95 -28.25
CA GLU A 229 6.24 -5.97 -28.65
C GLU A 229 5.37 -5.05 -27.78
N GLY A 230 5.64 -4.97 -26.47
CA GLY A 230 4.96 -4.07 -25.56
C GLY A 230 5.17 -2.59 -25.92
N ARG A 231 6.40 -2.21 -26.27
CA ARG A 231 6.71 -0.87 -26.77
C ARG A 231 6.05 -0.57 -28.11
N ALA A 232 6.11 -1.50 -29.06
CA ALA A 232 5.47 -1.33 -30.37
C ALA A 232 3.95 -1.18 -30.23
N LEU A 233 3.33 -1.92 -29.30
CA LEU A 233 1.93 -1.79 -28.95
C LEU A 233 1.61 -0.40 -28.38
N LEU A 234 2.40 0.09 -27.43
CA LEU A 234 2.25 1.45 -26.88
C LEU A 234 2.32 2.51 -27.99
N ASP A 235 3.35 2.47 -28.82
CA ASP A 235 3.54 3.41 -29.94
C ASP A 235 2.35 3.36 -30.92
N THR A 236 1.85 2.17 -31.20
CA THR A 236 0.66 1.97 -32.05
C THR A 236 -0.58 2.60 -31.44
N LEU A 237 -0.82 2.41 -30.14
CA LEU A 237 -2.00 2.96 -29.45
C LEU A 237 -1.94 4.48 -29.31
N LEU A 238 -0.75 5.05 -29.14
CA LEU A 238 -0.55 6.51 -29.12
C LEU A 238 -0.77 7.14 -30.51
N ALA A 239 -0.45 6.42 -31.58
CA ALA A 239 -0.64 6.89 -32.96
C ALA A 239 -2.04 6.63 -33.51
N ALA A 240 -2.74 5.59 -33.02
CA ALA A 240 -4.03 5.19 -33.53
C ALA A 240 -5.14 6.17 -33.08
N PRO A 241 -6.09 6.52 -33.97
CA PRO A 241 -7.29 7.22 -33.54
C PRO A 241 -8.09 6.32 -32.60
N ARG A 242 -8.67 6.93 -31.57
CA ARG A 242 -9.59 6.21 -30.66
C ARG A 242 -10.80 5.68 -31.44
N PRO A 243 -11.43 4.58 -30.98
CA PRO A 243 -12.69 4.12 -31.56
C PRO A 243 -13.74 5.24 -31.58
N GLY A 244 -14.39 5.42 -32.74
CA GLY A 244 -15.49 6.38 -32.90
C GLY A 244 -16.76 5.90 -32.19
N LEU A 245 -16.83 6.09 -30.88
CA LEU A 245 -18.01 5.81 -30.08
C LEU A 245 -18.96 7.01 -30.07
N GLU A 246 -20.26 6.76 -29.91
CA GLU A 246 -21.27 7.81 -29.97
C GLU A 246 -21.12 8.81 -28.80
N ALA A 247 -21.27 10.09 -29.10
CA ALA A 247 -21.28 11.12 -28.06
C ALA A 247 -22.57 11.04 -27.25
N LEU A 248 -22.47 11.26 -25.93
CA LEU A 248 -23.62 11.28 -25.05
C LEU A 248 -24.36 12.62 -25.19
N PRO A 249 -25.64 12.61 -25.61
CA PRO A 249 -26.39 13.85 -25.80
C PRO A 249 -26.66 14.53 -24.45
N SER A 250 -26.94 15.83 -24.50
CA SER A 250 -27.44 16.56 -23.33
C SER A 250 -28.72 15.93 -22.81
N PHE A 251 -28.87 15.84 -21.50
CA PHE A 251 -30.08 15.37 -20.84
C PHE A 251 -30.40 16.26 -19.64
N SER A 252 -31.68 16.30 -19.25
CA SER A 252 -32.11 17.01 -18.05
C SER A 252 -32.23 16.04 -16.88
N MET A 253 -31.73 16.47 -15.73
CA MET A 253 -32.12 15.87 -14.46
C MET A 253 -33.60 16.19 -14.20
N GLY A 254 -34.35 15.24 -13.64
CA GLY A 254 -35.72 15.50 -13.18
C GLY A 254 -35.80 16.39 -11.93
N ASP A 255 -37.01 16.71 -11.48
CA ASP A 255 -37.25 17.52 -10.28
C ASP A 255 -37.09 16.73 -8.97
N CYS A 256 -36.76 17.43 -7.89
CA CYS A 256 -36.66 16.88 -6.54
C CYS A 256 -37.85 17.27 -5.66
N PHE A 257 -38.37 16.31 -4.90
CA PHE A 257 -39.51 16.48 -4.00
C PHE A 257 -39.29 15.81 -2.65
N GLN A 258 -39.85 16.43 -1.61
CA GLN A 258 -40.08 15.81 -0.31
C GLN A 258 -41.56 15.53 -0.12
N ARG A 259 -41.91 14.34 0.37
CA ARG A 259 -43.25 14.04 0.87
C ARG A 259 -43.30 14.24 2.37
N THR A 260 -44.30 14.98 2.82
CA THR A 260 -44.75 14.89 4.21
C THR A 260 -45.61 13.65 4.36
N GLU A 261 -45.39 12.86 5.42
CA GLU A 261 -46.32 11.79 5.77
C GLU A 261 -47.70 12.42 6.04
N GLY A 262 -48.69 11.99 5.26
CA GLY A 262 -50.07 12.36 5.55
C GLY A 262 -50.56 11.60 6.79
N THR A 263 -51.39 12.23 7.60
CA THR A 263 -52.17 11.51 8.62
C THR A 263 -53.05 10.46 7.96
N ALA A 264 -53.37 9.38 8.67
CA ALA A 264 -54.27 8.33 8.18
C ALA A 264 -55.55 8.93 7.57
N GLY A 265 -55.71 8.79 6.25
CA GLY A 265 -56.85 9.34 5.49
C GLY A 265 -56.57 10.61 4.66
N SER A 266 -55.37 11.19 4.70
CA SER A 266 -54.97 12.32 3.82
C SER A 266 -53.75 11.95 2.98
N PRO A 267 -53.77 12.17 1.65
CA PRO A 267 -52.58 12.00 0.82
C PRO A 267 -51.48 12.94 1.31
N GLY A 268 -50.27 12.42 1.54
CA GLY A 268 -49.11 13.24 1.86
C GLY A 268 -48.87 14.31 0.79
N THR A 269 -48.50 15.53 1.19
CA THR A 269 -48.23 16.60 0.22
C THR A 269 -46.80 16.49 -0.31
N ARG A 270 -46.62 16.70 -1.62
CA ARG A 270 -45.30 16.80 -2.26
C ARG A 270 -44.87 18.26 -2.30
N LYS A 271 -43.75 18.59 -1.68
CA LYS A 271 -43.09 19.89 -1.79
C LYS A 271 -41.90 19.76 -2.73
N GLN A 272 -41.88 20.51 -3.83
CA GLN A 272 -40.70 20.62 -4.67
C GLN A 272 -39.61 21.36 -3.90
N VAL A 273 -38.39 20.85 -3.95
CA VAL A 273 -37.22 21.40 -3.25
C VAL A 273 -36.02 21.44 -4.20
N ASP A 274 -34.99 22.21 -3.83
CA ASP A 274 -33.73 22.20 -4.56
C ASP A 274 -33.11 20.79 -4.50
N CYS A 275 -32.58 20.31 -5.61
CA CYS A 275 -31.95 19.00 -5.65
C CYS A 275 -30.66 18.89 -4.84
N ASN A 276 -30.05 20.02 -4.46
CA ASN A 276 -28.89 20.14 -3.58
C ASN A 276 -29.27 20.35 -2.09
N ASP A 277 -30.55 20.23 -1.74
CA ASP A 277 -31.04 20.48 -0.37
C ASP A 277 -30.42 19.48 0.63
N ALA A 278 -29.89 20.01 1.74
CA ALA A 278 -29.22 19.23 2.78
C ALA A 278 -30.12 18.17 3.44
N SER A 279 -31.44 18.31 3.32
CA SER A 279 -32.39 17.32 3.84
C SER A 279 -32.33 15.97 3.12
N PHE A 280 -31.75 15.91 1.92
CA PHE A 280 -31.43 14.66 1.24
C PHE A 280 -30.10 14.05 1.69
N LEU A 281 -29.35 14.74 2.56
CA LEU A 281 -28.10 14.26 3.14
C LEU A 281 -28.35 13.79 4.56
N ASP A 282 -28.06 12.53 4.84
CA ASP A 282 -28.20 11.93 6.16
C ASP A 282 -26.84 11.47 6.68
N SER A 283 -26.30 12.17 7.68
CA SER A 283 -25.00 11.85 8.28
C SER A 283 -24.95 10.47 8.94
N ALA A 284 -26.09 9.82 9.21
CA ALA A 284 -26.13 8.43 9.69
C ALA A 284 -25.88 7.42 8.56
N MET A 285 -26.14 7.78 7.30
CA MET A 285 -25.94 6.93 6.13
C MET A 285 -24.51 7.06 5.57
N PRO A 286 -23.95 5.98 4.98
CA PRO A 286 -22.72 6.05 4.20
C PRO A 286 -22.70 7.20 3.22
N PHE A 287 -21.56 7.89 3.11
CA PHE A 287 -21.41 9.03 2.18
C PHE A 287 -22.54 10.07 2.29
N GLU A 288 -23.13 10.19 3.47
CA GLU A 288 -24.30 11.00 3.78
C GLU A 288 -25.55 10.71 2.94
N GLY A 289 -25.77 9.46 2.54
CA GLY A 289 -26.95 9.09 1.75
C GLY A 289 -26.85 9.48 0.27
N ARG A 290 -25.66 9.86 -0.21
CA ARG A 290 -25.41 10.02 -1.65
C ARG A 290 -25.57 8.71 -2.39
N ASP A 291 -25.92 8.83 -3.66
CA ASP A 291 -26.07 7.68 -4.53
C ASP A 291 -24.69 7.07 -4.86
N ILE A 292 -24.61 5.74 -4.99
CA ILE A 292 -23.34 5.01 -5.19
C ILE A 292 -23.32 4.32 -6.55
N ILE A 293 -22.22 4.41 -7.28
CA ILE A 293 -22.00 3.72 -8.54
C ILE A 293 -20.84 2.73 -8.36
N TYR A 294 -21.13 1.44 -8.53
CA TYR A 294 -20.15 0.36 -8.41
C TYR A 294 -19.60 -0.04 -9.78
N VAL A 295 -18.28 -0.09 -9.91
CA VAL A 295 -17.56 -0.41 -11.15
C VAL A 295 -16.62 -1.58 -10.91
N HIS A 296 -16.97 -2.77 -11.41
CA HIS A 296 -16.17 -3.98 -11.20
C HIS A 296 -14.81 -3.90 -11.92
N GLY A 297 -13.86 -4.72 -11.48
CA GLY A 297 -12.56 -4.87 -12.12
C GLY A 297 -12.52 -5.90 -13.24
N LEU A 298 -11.31 -6.39 -13.56
CA LEU A 298 -11.11 -7.49 -14.48
C LEU A 298 -11.94 -8.70 -14.02
N GLN A 299 -12.88 -9.14 -14.86
CA GLN A 299 -13.62 -10.37 -14.65
C GLN A 299 -13.01 -11.45 -15.52
N THR A 300 -12.26 -12.35 -14.88
CA THR A 300 -11.59 -13.44 -15.57
C THR A 300 -12.59 -14.43 -16.17
N SER A 301 -13.79 -14.58 -15.57
CA SER A 301 -14.90 -15.36 -16.12
C SER A 301 -15.28 -14.94 -17.54
N HIS A 302 -15.28 -13.64 -17.86
CA HIS A 302 -15.54 -13.16 -19.22
C HIS A 302 -14.54 -13.75 -20.23
N LEU A 303 -13.25 -13.81 -19.85
CA LEU A 303 -12.20 -14.37 -20.70
C LEU A 303 -12.38 -15.90 -20.81
N PHE A 304 -12.69 -16.58 -19.71
CA PHE A 304 -12.81 -18.05 -19.66
C PHE A 304 -13.99 -18.54 -20.48
N ASP A 305 -15.14 -17.90 -20.32
CA ASP A 305 -16.34 -18.26 -21.05
C ASP A 305 -16.18 -17.98 -22.55
N ARG A 306 -15.36 -16.98 -22.92
CA ARG A 306 -15.01 -16.74 -24.33
C ARG A 306 -14.04 -17.77 -24.89
N ILE A 307 -13.06 -18.22 -24.12
CA ILE A 307 -12.15 -19.31 -24.52
C ILE A 307 -12.94 -20.61 -24.71
N GLY A 308 -13.79 -20.96 -23.75
CA GLY A 308 -14.59 -22.19 -23.77
C GLY A 308 -15.75 -22.15 -24.77
N ASN A 309 -16.29 -20.96 -25.06
CA ASN A 309 -17.39 -20.76 -25.99
C ASN A 309 -17.23 -19.44 -26.79
N PRO A 310 -16.43 -19.44 -27.88
CA PRO A 310 -16.06 -18.23 -28.63
C PRO A 310 -17.23 -17.47 -29.27
N THR A 311 -18.40 -18.11 -29.42
CA THR A 311 -19.62 -17.51 -29.99
C THR A 311 -20.74 -17.35 -28.96
N GLY A 312 -20.47 -17.64 -27.69
CA GLY A 312 -21.42 -17.53 -26.58
C GLY A 312 -21.67 -16.11 -26.10
N SER A 313 -22.37 -15.96 -24.97
CA SER A 313 -22.70 -14.64 -24.41
C SER A 313 -21.49 -13.78 -24.08
N ALA A 314 -20.36 -14.39 -23.70
CA ALA A 314 -19.11 -13.67 -23.45
C ALA A 314 -18.50 -13.03 -24.72
N SER A 315 -18.91 -13.46 -25.92
CA SER A 315 -18.47 -12.87 -27.19
C SER A 315 -19.22 -11.59 -27.59
N LYS A 316 -20.32 -11.28 -26.88
CA LYS A 316 -21.16 -10.11 -27.11
C LYS A 316 -20.40 -8.82 -26.80
N THR A 317 -20.71 -7.76 -27.54
CA THR A 317 -19.92 -6.53 -27.54
C THR A 317 -20.76 -5.30 -27.25
N TRP A 318 -20.21 -4.39 -26.49
CA TRP A 318 -20.74 -3.04 -26.34
C TRP A 318 -20.26 -2.15 -27.50
N PRO A 319 -21.11 -1.28 -28.09
CA PRO A 319 -22.53 -1.07 -27.80
C PRO A 319 -23.50 -1.97 -28.60
N ALA A 320 -22.99 -2.81 -29.51
CA ALA A 320 -23.82 -3.58 -30.45
C ALA A 320 -24.88 -4.47 -29.76
N ASP A 321 -24.52 -5.04 -28.61
CA ASP A 321 -25.35 -5.93 -27.80
C ASP A 321 -25.71 -5.30 -26.44
N ALA A 322 -26.05 -4.01 -26.40
CA ALA A 322 -26.29 -3.24 -25.16
C ALA A 322 -27.25 -3.91 -24.15
N ALA A 323 -28.20 -4.72 -24.63
CA ALA A 323 -29.11 -5.51 -23.79
C ALA A 323 -28.38 -6.46 -22.83
N GLU A 324 -27.22 -7.01 -23.21
CA GLU A 324 -26.40 -7.93 -22.37
C GLU A 324 -25.77 -7.22 -21.16
N PHE A 325 -25.65 -5.90 -21.23
CA PHE A 325 -25.03 -5.05 -20.20
C PHE A 325 -26.07 -4.35 -19.33
N VAL A 326 -27.22 -4.01 -19.91
CA VAL A 326 -28.24 -3.19 -19.23
C VAL A 326 -29.37 -4.04 -18.65
N ASN A 327 -29.80 -5.12 -19.32
CA ASN A 327 -30.94 -5.90 -18.82
C ASN A 327 -30.50 -6.84 -17.69
N SER A 328 -31.35 -7.04 -16.68
CA SER A 328 -31.07 -7.95 -15.57
C SER A 328 -30.84 -9.41 -15.98
N SER A 329 -31.31 -9.81 -17.17
CA SER A 329 -31.07 -11.13 -17.76
C SER A 329 -29.82 -11.19 -18.64
N GLY A 330 -29.15 -10.06 -18.85
CA GLY A 330 -27.94 -9.96 -19.68
C GLY A 330 -26.74 -10.58 -18.97
N TYR A 331 -25.86 -11.23 -19.74
CA TYR A 331 -24.71 -11.95 -19.20
C TYR A 331 -23.75 -11.04 -18.41
N PHE A 332 -23.31 -9.93 -19.01
CA PHE A 332 -22.38 -9.00 -18.36
C PHE A 332 -23.03 -8.30 -17.17
N ARG A 333 -24.34 -8.03 -17.24
CA ARG A 333 -25.09 -7.49 -16.10
C ARG A 333 -25.07 -8.43 -14.90
N ALA A 334 -25.39 -9.70 -15.14
CA ALA A 334 -25.45 -10.72 -14.09
C ALA A 334 -24.07 -10.94 -13.44
N GLU A 335 -23.00 -11.03 -14.24
CA GLU A 335 -21.64 -11.19 -13.71
C GLU A 335 -21.17 -9.94 -12.94
N ALA A 336 -21.54 -8.72 -13.38
CA ALA A 336 -21.26 -7.50 -12.62
C ALA A 336 -22.00 -7.44 -11.27
N GLU A 337 -23.27 -7.86 -11.21
CA GLU A 337 -24.03 -7.93 -9.95
C GLU A 337 -23.47 -8.99 -9.01
N LYS A 338 -23.13 -10.16 -9.54
CA LYS A 338 -22.48 -11.25 -8.81
C LYS A 338 -21.16 -10.79 -8.17
N TYR A 339 -20.33 -10.06 -8.91
CA TYR A 339 -19.07 -9.49 -8.44
C TYR A 339 -19.25 -8.63 -7.18
N TRP A 340 -20.27 -7.78 -7.16
CA TRP A 340 -20.53 -6.86 -6.04
C TRP A 340 -21.44 -7.41 -4.95
N THR A 341 -22.00 -8.62 -5.12
CA THR A 341 -23.07 -9.14 -4.24
C THR A 341 -22.62 -9.18 -2.78
N ALA A 342 -21.45 -9.76 -2.48
CA ALA A 342 -20.97 -9.86 -1.10
C ALA A 342 -20.74 -8.47 -0.46
N HIS A 343 -20.16 -7.55 -1.21
CA HIS A 343 -19.89 -6.18 -0.78
C HIS A 343 -21.16 -5.37 -0.53
N LEU A 344 -22.16 -5.49 -1.41
CA LEU A 344 -23.47 -4.85 -1.27
C LEU A 344 -24.23 -5.41 -0.06
N VAL A 345 -24.10 -6.72 0.18
CA VAL A 345 -24.68 -7.38 1.34
C VAL A 345 -24.04 -6.85 2.63
N GLU A 346 -22.71 -6.78 2.68
CA GLU A 346 -21.98 -6.28 3.84
C GLU A 346 -22.31 -4.81 4.17
N HIS A 347 -22.32 -3.95 3.16
CA HIS A 347 -22.37 -2.51 3.37
C HIS A 347 -23.73 -1.84 3.17
N LEU A 348 -24.67 -2.44 2.43
CA LEU A 348 -25.93 -1.77 2.07
C LEU A 348 -27.21 -2.58 2.33
N SER A 349 -27.13 -3.87 2.64
CA SER A 349 -28.35 -4.69 2.83
C SER A 349 -29.00 -4.50 4.21
N ALA A 350 -30.32 -4.65 4.24
CA ALA A 350 -31.12 -4.73 5.47
C ALA A 350 -30.93 -6.09 6.16
N PRO A 351 -31.23 -6.23 7.47
CA PRO A 351 -30.97 -7.48 8.16
C PRO A 351 -31.98 -8.49 7.64
N VAL A 352 -31.48 -9.63 7.15
CA VAL A 352 -32.34 -10.78 6.88
C VAL A 352 -33.02 -11.18 8.19
N PRO A 353 -34.37 -11.27 8.26
CA PRO A 353 -35.08 -11.66 9.47
C PRO A 353 -34.56 -13.01 10.01
N ALA A 354 -34.44 -13.12 11.33
CA ALA A 354 -34.09 -14.39 11.98
C ALA A 354 -35.08 -15.49 11.54
N GLY A 355 -34.58 -16.57 10.94
CA GLY A 355 -35.39 -17.69 10.43
C GLY A 355 -35.72 -17.64 8.93
N SER A 356 -35.26 -16.64 8.18
CA SER A 356 -35.32 -16.65 6.70
C SER A 356 -34.41 -17.75 6.13
N PRO A 357 -34.85 -18.51 5.10
CA PRO A 357 -34.02 -19.49 4.39
C PRO A 357 -32.91 -18.86 3.52
N SER A 358 -32.74 -17.53 3.57
CA SER A 358 -31.59 -16.88 2.94
C SER A 358 -30.29 -17.44 3.53
N PRO A 359 -29.29 -17.76 2.69
CA PRO A 359 -27.98 -18.20 3.18
C PRO A 359 -27.21 -17.12 3.97
N TRP A 360 -27.75 -15.89 4.09
CA TRP A 360 -27.08 -14.71 4.67
C TRP A 360 -27.87 -14.07 5.83
N PRO A 361 -27.95 -14.66 7.03
CA PRO A 361 -28.60 -14.02 8.18
C PRO A 361 -27.75 -12.88 8.77
N GLY A 362 -28.30 -11.66 8.87
CA GLY A 362 -27.77 -10.53 9.67
C GLY A 362 -26.64 -9.67 9.05
N THR A 363 -26.94 -8.83 8.06
CA THR A 363 -25.95 -8.09 7.23
C THR A 363 -26.18 -6.58 7.23
N GLY A 364 -25.18 -5.77 7.64
CA GLY A 364 -25.32 -4.31 7.87
C GLY A 364 -24.62 -3.82 9.15
N TRP A 365 -23.37 -4.25 9.39
CA TRP A 365 -22.64 -3.92 10.61
C TRP A 365 -22.05 -2.50 10.55
N GLN A 366 -22.14 -1.78 11.65
CA GLN A 366 -21.35 -0.59 11.97
C GLN A 366 -20.52 -0.90 13.23
N TRP A 367 -19.40 -0.21 13.38
CA TRP A 367 -18.64 -0.28 14.61
C TRP A 367 -18.10 1.10 14.91
N THR A 368 -18.62 1.73 15.95
CA THR A 368 -18.12 3.03 16.40
C THR A 368 -17.06 2.82 17.48
N SER A 369 -16.22 3.83 17.69
CA SER A 369 -15.20 3.80 18.75
C SER A 369 -15.80 3.72 20.17
N ALA A 370 -17.12 3.89 20.33
CA ALA A 370 -17.83 3.76 21.60
C ALA A 370 -18.39 2.34 21.83
N ASP A 371 -18.48 1.50 20.80
CA ASP A 371 -19.13 0.20 20.90
C ASP A 371 -18.16 -0.89 21.37
N ALA A 372 -18.56 -1.67 22.37
CA ALA A 372 -17.76 -2.80 22.85
C ALA A 372 -17.77 -4.01 21.89
N ALA A 373 -18.67 -4.01 20.89
CA ALA A 373 -18.84 -5.04 19.86
C ALA A 373 -19.52 -4.43 18.61
N PRO A 374 -19.45 -5.05 17.43
CA PRO A 374 -20.16 -4.57 16.22
C PRO A 374 -21.65 -4.32 16.47
N VAL A 375 -22.14 -3.14 16.10
CA VAL A 375 -23.54 -2.72 16.21
C VAL A 375 -24.15 -2.61 14.82
N TYR A 376 -25.22 -3.35 14.60
CA TYR A 376 -25.93 -3.37 13.34
C TYR A 376 -26.72 -2.07 13.08
N VAL A 377 -26.55 -1.43 11.91
CA VAL A 377 -27.39 -0.30 11.47
C VAL A 377 -27.72 -0.46 9.98
N PRO A 378 -29.00 -0.63 9.59
CA PRO A 378 -29.39 -0.73 8.19
C PRO A 378 -29.00 0.55 7.43
N LYS A 379 -28.26 0.39 6.33
CA LYS A 379 -27.85 1.50 5.45
C LYS A 379 -28.80 1.57 4.26
N ALA A 380 -28.89 2.73 3.60
CA ALA A 380 -30.01 2.99 2.68
C ALA A 380 -29.64 3.69 1.36
N ASN A 381 -28.35 3.82 1.03
CA ASN A 381 -27.94 4.49 -0.20
C ASN A 381 -28.53 3.79 -1.44
N ARG A 382 -29.10 4.57 -2.37
CA ARG A 382 -29.43 4.03 -3.70
C ARG A 382 -28.14 3.76 -4.45
N TYR A 383 -28.16 2.77 -5.32
CA TYR A 383 -26.95 2.41 -6.06
C TYR A 383 -27.23 1.93 -7.48
N LEU A 384 -26.19 2.02 -8.29
CA LEU A 384 -26.09 1.46 -9.63
C LEU A 384 -24.88 0.53 -9.67
N VAL A 385 -25.06 -0.70 -10.18
CA VAL A 385 -23.93 -1.56 -10.57
C VAL A 385 -23.72 -1.37 -12.06
N VAL A 386 -22.50 -1.06 -12.50
CA VAL A 386 -22.17 -0.87 -13.91
C VAL A 386 -21.59 -2.17 -14.46
N ALA A 387 -22.11 -2.59 -15.62
CA ALA A 387 -21.58 -3.75 -16.33
C ALA A 387 -20.74 -3.33 -17.53
N TRP A 388 -19.56 -3.94 -17.69
CA TRP A 388 -18.72 -3.79 -18.87
C TRP A 388 -17.96 -5.08 -19.16
N SER A 389 -17.45 -5.21 -20.38
CA SER A 389 -16.83 -6.46 -20.85
C SER A 389 -15.32 -6.41 -20.72
N SER A 390 -14.74 -7.39 -20.02
CA SER A 390 -13.29 -7.57 -19.98
C SER A 390 -12.72 -8.11 -21.30
N ASN A 391 -13.60 -8.59 -22.20
CA ASN A 391 -13.28 -9.02 -23.55
C ASN A 391 -13.13 -7.87 -24.56
N GLN A 392 -13.32 -6.63 -24.12
CA GLN A 392 -13.15 -5.42 -24.91
C GLN A 392 -12.16 -4.46 -24.23
N THR A 393 -11.67 -3.52 -25.03
CA THR A 393 -10.72 -2.50 -24.58
C THR A 393 -11.39 -1.45 -23.70
N ILE A 394 -10.58 -0.70 -22.96
CA ILE A 394 -11.06 0.27 -21.97
C ILE A 394 -11.95 1.37 -22.57
N GLU A 395 -11.80 1.74 -23.84
CA GLU A 395 -12.67 2.73 -24.48
C GLU A 395 -14.14 2.30 -24.47
N TYR A 396 -14.40 1.01 -24.69
CA TYR A 396 -15.76 0.46 -24.62
C TYR A 396 -16.25 0.41 -23.18
N ALA A 397 -15.37 0.10 -22.22
CA ALA A 397 -15.71 0.12 -20.79
C ALA A 397 -16.08 1.54 -20.31
N GLN A 398 -15.32 2.56 -20.72
CA GLN A 398 -15.60 3.97 -20.43
C GLN A 398 -16.96 4.40 -20.99
N HIS A 399 -17.25 4.03 -22.25
CA HIS A 399 -18.54 4.36 -22.85
C HIS A 399 -19.70 3.62 -22.19
N ALA A 400 -19.54 2.31 -21.90
CA ALA A 400 -20.56 1.53 -21.20
C ALA A 400 -20.87 2.12 -19.82
N LEU A 401 -19.83 2.53 -19.08
CA LEU A 401 -19.93 3.22 -17.80
C LEU A 401 -20.74 4.51 -17.91
N LEU A 402 -20.34 5.44 -18.78
CA LEU A 402 -20.99 6.74 -18.88
C LEU A 402 -22.42 6.63 -19.44
N THR A 403 -22.69 5.70 -20.36
CA THR A 403 -24.03 5.48 -20.90
C THR A 403 -25.01 4.99 -19.82
N GLN A 404 -24.60 4.01 -19.02
CA GLN A 404 -25.43 3.50 -17.93
C GLN A 404 -25.67 4.56 -16.85
N ILE A 405 -24.65 5.38 -16.54
CA ILE A 405 -24.82 6.50 -15.60
C ILE A 405 -25.80 7.53 -16.16
N GLN A 406 -25.70 7.91 -17.44
CA GLN A 406 -26.66 8.81 -18.07
C GLN A 406 -28.09 8.27 -17.94
N GLN A 407 -28.30 6.99 -18.27
CA GLN A 407 -29.62 6.36 -18.18
C GLN A 407 -30.15 6.36 -16.74
N ALA A 408 -29.29 6.06 -15.76
CA ALA A 408 -29.65 6.15 -14.35
C ALA A 408 -30.02 7.58 -13.94
N MET A 409 -29.24 8.59 -14.35
CA MET A 409 -29.51 9.99 -14.01
C MET A 409 -30.78 10.54 -14.68
N ALA A 410 -31.04 10.15 -15.94
CA ALA A 410 -32.17 10.63 -16.72
C ALA A 410 -33.50 9.95 -16.35
N SER A 411 -33.49 8.64 -16.07
CA SER A 411 -34.72 7.85 -15.89
C SER A 411 -34.71 6.89 -14.69
N ASN A 412 -33.68 6.93 -13.84
CA ASN A 412 -33.44 5.95 -12.77
C ASN A 412 -33.37 4.50 -13.28
N LEU A 413 -33.01 4.29 -14.55
CA LEU A 413 -32.85 2.96 -15.11
C LEU A 413 -31.80 2.18 -14.32
N ASN A 414 -32.13 0.95 -13.92
CA ASN A 414 -31.28 0.04 -13.14
C ASN A 414 -30.79 0.56 -11.78
N VAL A 415 -31.35 1.67 -11.29
CA VAL A 415 -31.08 2.17 -9.95
C VAL A 415 -31.81 1.31 -8.93
N VAL A 416 -31.05 0.71 -8.02
CA VAL A 416 -31.61 -0.01 -6.88
C VAL A 416 -31.87 0.99 -5.76
N THR A 417 -33.11 1.02 -5.28
CA THR A 417 -33.51 1.80 -4.10
C THR A 417 -33.79 0.83 -2.95
N PRO A 418 -32.94 0.80 -1.90
CA PRO A 418 -33.15 -0.08 -0.77
C PRO A 418 -34.50 0.20 -0.08
N PRO A 419 -35.17 -0.82 0.49
CA PRO A 419 -36.42 -0.61 1.25
C PRO A 419 -36.27 0.35 2.44
N THR A 420 -35.05 0.48 2.95
CA THR A 420 -34.66 1.37 4.04
C THR A 420 -34.48 2.83 3.60
N TYR A 421 -34.50 3.12 2.28
CA TYR A 421 -34.37 4.48 1.78
C TYR A 421 -35.61 5.31 2.13
N PRO A 422 -35.47 6.58 2.57
CA PRO A 422 -36.59 7.33 3.08
C PRO A 422 -37.69 7.49 2.02
N ALA A 423 -38.87 6.92 2.27
CA ALA A 423 -40.00 6.92 1.34
C ALA A 423 -40.49 8.33 0.97
N GLY A 424 -40.12 9.33 1.77
CA GLY A 424 -40.40 10.74 1.51
C GLY A 424 -39.50 11.39 0.46
N HIS A 425 -38.37 10.78 0.09
CA HIS A 425 -37.42 11.35 -0.86
C HIS A 425 -37.70 10.89 -2.29
N VAL A 426 -38.05 11.84 -3.16
CA VAL A 426 -38.19 11.61 -4.60
C VAL A 426 -37.20 12.54 -5.32
N ARG A 427 -36.12 11.98 -5.88
CA ARG A 427 -35.10 12.74 -6.60
C ARG A 427 -34.48 11.90 -7.73
N PRO A 428 -33.93 12.51 -8.79
CA PRO A 428 -33.12 11.80 -9.78
C PRO A 428 -31.87 11.17 -9.14
N PHE A 429 -31.31 10.15 -9.78
CA PHE A 429 -30.02 9.57 -9.38
C PHE A 429 -28.88 10.57 -9.58
N CYS A 430 -27.96 10.68 -8.62
CA CYS A 430 -26.89 11.68 -8.56
C CYS A 430 -27.35 13.14 -8.41
N ALA A 431 -28.58 13.40 -7.95
CA ALA A 431 -29.09 14.76 -7.76
C ALA A 431 -28.23 15.58 -6.77
N ASN A 432 -27.87 15.01 -5.62
CA ASN A 432 -26.88 15.55 -4.67
C ASN A 432 -25.46 15.04 -4.95
N GLY A 433 -25.17 14.71 -6.21
CA GLY A 433 -23.95 14.04 -6.59
C GLY A 433 -23.88 12.57 -6.20
N CYS A 434 -22.86 11.90 -6.73
CA CYS A 434 -22.64 10.46 -6.63
C CYS A 434 -21.22 10.12 -6.16
N ILE A 435 -21.11 8.97 -5.51
CA ILE A 435 -19.85 8.32 -5.15
C ILE A 435 -19.58 7.20 -6.14
N LEU A 436 -18.41 7.19 -6.74
CA LEU A 436 -17.92 6.06 -7.51
C LEU A 436 -17.15 5.12 -6.58
N ILE A 437 -17.41 3.81 -6.66
CA ILE A 437 -16.61 2.78 -6.00
C ILE A 437 -16.11 1.83 -7.07
N GLY A 438 -14.81 1.84 -7.32
CA GLY A 438 -14.15 0.95 -8.24
C GLY A 438 -13.30 -0.07 -7.49
N HIS A 439 -13.26 -1.31 -7.99
CA HIS A 439 -12.28 -2.30 -7.54
C HIS A 439 -11.37 -2.76 -8.70
N SER A 440 -10.11 -3.08 -8.42
CA SER A 440 -9.18 -3.68 -9.38
C SER A 440 -9.05 -2.85 -10.66
N THR A 441 -9.48 -3.30 -11.83
CA THR A 441 -9.44 -2.48 -13.07
C THR A 441 -10.45 -1.32 -13.09
N GLY A 442 -11.51 -1.38 -12.29
CA GLY A 442 -12.60 -0.41 -12.26
C GLY A 442 -12.14 1.04 -12.01
N PRO A 443 -11.20 1.30 -11.09
CA PRO A 443 -10.61 2.62 -10.89
C PRO A 443 -9.90 3.20 -12.11
N LEU A 444 -9.17 2.39 -12.89
CA LEU A 444 -8.56 2.86 -14.14
C LEU A 444 -9.64 3.25 -15.16
N VAL A 445 -10.65 2.39 -15.35
CA VAL A 445 -11.82 2.68 -16.21
C VAL A 445 -12.50 3.98 -15.79
N THR A 446 -12.71 4.14 -14.48
CA THR A 446 -13.44 5.27 -13.90
C THR A 446 -12.67 6.57 -14.03
N SER A 447 -11.44 6.65 -13.53
CA SER A 447 -10.65 7.88 -13.56
C SER A 447 -10.37 8.34 -14.99
N SER A 448 -10.05 7.42 -15.90
CA SER A 448 -9.86 7.76 -17.31
C SER A 448 -11.16 8.19 -18.00
N ALA A 449 -12.30 7.54 -17.72
CA ALA A 449 -13.61 7.98 -18.22
C ALA A 449 -13.94 9.40 -17.76
N MET A 450 -13.71 9.72 -16.48
CA MET A 450 -14.03 11.03 -15.93
C MET A 450 -13.14 12.14 -16.50
N GLY A 451 -11.84 11.88 -16.71
CA GLY A 451 -10.94 12.85 -17.36
C GLY A 451 -11.34 13.14 -18.80
N ARG A 452 -11.66 12.09 -19.56
CA ARG A 452 -12.15 12.23 -20.94
C ARG A 452 -13.51 12.93 -21.01
N ALA A 453 -14.44 12.57 -20.12
CA ALA A 453 -15.73 13.23 -20.01
C ALA A 453 -15.58 14.73 -19.70
N ARG A 454 -14.63 15.10 -18.84
CA ARG A 454 -14.30 16.50 -18.55
C ARG A 454 -13.73 17.26 -19.76
N ALA A 455 -12.98 16.57 -20.61
CA ALA A 455 -12.42 17.09 -21.85
C ALA A 455 -13.45 17.22 -22.98
N GLY A 456 -14.67 16.70 -22.81
CA GLY A 456 -15.74 16.77 -23.80
C GLY A 456 -15.75 15.60 -24.79
N ASP A 457 -14.89 14.58 -24.61
CA ASP A 457 -14.77 13.43 -25.51
C ASP A 457 -16.07 12.63 -25.65
N PHE A 458 -16.91 12.66 -24.61
CA PHE A 458 -18.21 11.99 -24.57
C PHE A 458 -19.37 12.95 -24.74
N GLY A 459 -19.14 14.18 -25.22
CA GLY A 459 -20.17 15.19 -25.40
C GLY A 459 -20.72 15.77 -24.09
N PRO A 460 -21.74 16.63 -24.19
CA PRO A 460 -22.28 17.39 -23.06
C PRO A 460 -22.91 16.50 -21.97
N GLY A 461 -23.44 15.33 -22.32
CA GLY A 461 -23.93 14.35 -21.36
C GLY A 461 -22.79 13.81 -20.48
N GLY A 462 -21.64 13.47 -21.08
CA GLY A 462 -20.44 13.06 -20.36
C GLY A 462 -19.93 14.14 -19.41
N GLU A 463 -19.84 15.39 -19.88
CA GLU A 463 -19.42 16.52 -19.03
C GLU A 463 -20.35 16.73 -17.82
N LEU A 464 -21.66 16.55 -17.99
CA LEU A 464 -22.62 16.63 -16.91
C LEU A 464 -22.41 15.52 -15.88
N ILE A 465 -22.17 14.28 -16.34
CA ILE A 465 -21.84 13.15 -15.47
C ILE A 465 -20.60 13.47 -14.62
N ALA A 466 -19.50 13.87 -15.25
CA ALA A 466 -18.25 14.17 -14.56
C ALA A 466 -18.42 15.25 -13.47
N ARG A 467 -19.24 16.27 -13.73
CA ARG A 467 -19.56 17.34 -12.75
C ARG A 467 -20.41 16.87 -11.56
N ARG A 468 -21.11 15.74 -11.68
CA ARG A 468 -21.98 15.19 -10.63
C ARG A 468 -21.28 14.16 -9.76
N MET A 469 -20.10 13.69 -10.13
CA MET A 469 -19.32 12.79 -9.30
C MET A 469 -18.56 13.59 -8.25
N VAL A 470 -18.82 13.32 -6.97
CA VAL A 470 -18.20 14.10 -5.87
C VAL A 470 -16.94 13.43 -5.32
N ALA A 471 -16.88 12.10 -5.36
CA ALA A 471 -15.71 11.35 -4.94
C ALA A 471 -15.65 10.00 -5.65
N HIS A 472 -14.44 9.45 -5.73
CA HIS A 472 -14.17 8.11 -6.22
C HIS A 472 -13.38 7.34 -5.16
N VAL A 473 -13.83 6.15 -4.80
CA VAL A 473 -13.15 5.22 -3.91
C VAL A 473 -12.50 4.15 -4.77
N SER A 474 -11.17 4.07 -4.74
CA SER A 474 -10.38 3.07 -5.43
C SER A 474 -9.97 1.96 -4.46
N LEU A 475 -10.53 0.77 -4.63
CA LEU A 475 -10.19 -0.42 -3.87
C LEU A 475 -9.21 -1.28 -4.69
N ALA A 476 -7.96 -1.40 -4.25
CA ALA A 476 -6.93 -2.17 -4.93
C ALA A 476 -6.81 -1.85 -6.45
N GLY A 477 -6.91 -0.57 -6.80
CA GLY A 477 -7.06 -0.14 -8.19
C GLY A 477 -5.82 -0.37 -9.04
N ALA A 478 -5.95 -1.04 -10.19
CA ALA A 478 -4.91 -1.19 -11.21
C ALA A 478 -4.68 0.12 -12.01
N ILE A 479 -4.63 1.28 -11.33
CA ILE A 479 -4.59 2.62 -11.93
C ILE A 479 -3.35 2.79 -12.81
N SER A 480 -2.23 2.16 -12.46
CA SER A 480 -1.01 2.19 -13.27
C SER A 480 -0.71 0.86 -13.96
N GLY A 481 -1.73 0.00 -14.10
CA GLY A 481 -1.62 -1.31 -14.75
C GLY A 481 -1.06 -2.42 -13.86
N SER A 482 -0.85 -3.60 -14.42
CA SER A 482 -0.28 -4.76 -13.76
C SER A 482 0.62 -5.54 -14.71
N ARG A 483 1.80 -5.96 -14.24
CA ARG A 483 2.68 -6.82 -15.03
C ARG A 483 2.10 -8.21 -15.25
N ILE A 484 1.11 -8.65 -14.48
CA ILE A 484 0.35 -9.87 -14.82
C ILE A 484 -0.37 -9.70 -16.16
N ALA A 485 -0.86 -8.50 -16.48
CA ALA A 485 -1.44 -8.22 -17.78
C ALA A 485 -0.38 -8.27 -18.90
N THR A 486 0.86 -7.81 -18.62
CA THR A 486 2.00 -8.04 -19.51
C THR A 486 2.22 -9.53 -19.77
N VAL A 487 2.26 -10.37 -18.72
CA VAL A 487 2.43 -11.82 -18.87
C VAL A 487 1.31 -12.42 -19.73
N GLY A 488 0.05 -12.09 -19.42
CA GLY A 488 -1.10 -12.57 -20.18
C GLY A 488 -1.05 -12.15 -21.66
N MET A 489 -0.62 -10.92 -21.94
CA MET A 489 -0.46 -10.40 -23.29
C MET A 489 0.72 -11.03 -24.03
N ALA A 490 1.88 -11.16 -23.37
CA ALA A 490 3.06 -11.80 -23.94
C ALA A 490 2.74 -13.23 -24.38
N VAL A 491 2.02 -13.97 -23.52
CA VAL A 491 1.61 -15.33 -23.81
C VAL A 491 0.64 -15.39 -24.98
N ALA A 492 -0.34 -14.49 -25.02
CA ALA A 492 -1.31 -14.43 -26.09
C ALA A 492 -0.70 -14.06 -27.45
N THR A 493 0.30 -13.18 -27.49
CA THR A 493 0.86 -12.65 -28.75
C THR A 493 1.99 -13.48 -29.34
N VAL A 494 2.82 -14.14 -28.51
CA VAL A 494 3.99 -14.90 -28.98
C VAL A 494 3.60 -16.33 -29.40
N GLY A 495 2.46 -16.85 -28.93
CA GLY A 495 1.96 -18.18 -29.28
C GLY A 495 2.80 -19.34 -28.73
N ALA A 496 2.64 -20.53 -29.31
CA ALA A 496 3.13 -21.82 -28.81
C ALA A 496 4.66 -22.04 -28.57
N PRO A 497 5.64 -21.17 -28.93
CA PRO A 497 7.03 -21.41 -28.51
C PRO A 497 7.24 -21.33 -26.99
N ILE A 498 6.25 -20.86 -26.21
CA ILE A 498 6.32 -20.74 -24.75
C ILE A 498 6.41 -22.10 -24.05
N ALA A 499 5.97 -23.19 -24.70
CA ALA A 499 6.23 -24.55 -24.22
C ALA A 499 7.73 -24.86 -24.09
N ALA A 500 8.60 -24.10 -24.78
CA ALA A 500 10.05 -24.16 -24.62
C ALA A 500 10.62 -23.09 -23.67
N ALA A 501 9.83 -22.11 -23.22
CA ALA A 501 10.33 -20.91 -22.54
C ALA A 501 10.33 -20.95 -21.00
N SER A 502 9.45 -21.69 -20.31
CA SER A 502 9.68 -22.10 -18.90
C SER A 502 8.55 -22.99 -18.33
N ASN A 503 8.88 -23.78 -17.29
CA ASN A 503 7.90 -24.49 -16.45
C ASN A 503 7.07 -23.55 -15.56
N VAL A 504 7.24 -22.23 -15.66
CA VAL A 504 6.64 -21.22 -14.77
C VAL A 504 5.54 -20.44 -15.48
N LEU A 505 5.74 -20.06 -16.75
CA LEU A 505 4.80 -19.22 -17.48
C LEU A 505 3.47 -19.92 -17.79
N CYS A 506 3.50 -21.17 -18.26
CA CYS A 506 2.26 -21.89 -18.57
C CYS A 506 1.43 -22.22 -17.33
N PRO A 507 1.99 -22.68 -16.19
CA PRO A 507 1.21 -22.82 -14.95
C PRO A 507 0.67 -21.50 -14.42
N LEU A 508 1.43 -20.40 -14.53
CA LEU A 508 0.93 -19.07 -14.15
C LEU A 508 -0.25 -18.63 -15.02
N VAL A 509 -0.16 -18.86 -16.33
CA VAL A 509 -1.25 -18.60 -17.27
C VAL A 509 -2.42 -19.50 -16.95
N ASP A 510 -2.22 -20.79 -16.76
CA ASP A 510 -3.25 -21.75 -16.35
C ASP A 510 -3.92 -21.35 -15.02
N GLU A 511 -3.17 -20.79 -14.06
CA GLU A 511 -3.68 -20.25 -12.81
C GLU A 511 -4.46 -18.94 -13.02
N LEU A 512 -3.90 -17.98 -13.76
CA LEU A 512 -4.54 -16.72 -14.12
C LEU A 512 -5.83 -16.95 -14.91
N PHE A 513 -5.82 -17.96 -15.78
CA PHE A 513 -6.92 -18.31 -16.65
C PHE A 513 -7.82 -19.43 -16.09
N GLY A 514 -7.52 -19.97 -14.90
CA GLY A 514 -8.31 -21.03 -14.26
C GLY A 514 -8.53 -22.28 -15.14
N THR A 515 -7.66 -22.55 -16.12
CA THR A 515 -7.78 -23.70 -17.03
C THR A 515 -6.51 -24.53 -17.04
N SER A 516 -6.62 -25.81 -17.40
CA SER A 516 -5.43 -26.59 -17.79
C SER A 516 -5.23 -26.45 -19.29
N ASN A 517 -4.01 -26.12 -19.74
CA ASN A 517 -3.61 -26.10 -21.15
C ASN A 517 -3.94 -24.80 -21.93
N THR A 518 -4.02 -23.65 -21.24
CA THR A 518 -4.33 -22.36 -21.89
C THR A 518 -3.28 -21.93 -22.90
N CYS A 519 -2.02 -22.36 -22.72
CA CYS A 519 -0.94 -22.13 -23.68
C CYS A 519 -1.19 -22.71 -25.09
N ASN A 520 -2.19 -23.60 -25.24
CA ASN A 520 -2.59 -24.18 -26.53
C ASN A 520 -3.94 -23.66 -27.04
N ALA A 521 -4.57 -22.71 -26.34
CA ALA A 521 -5.84 -22.10 -26.76
C ALA A 521 -5.61 -20.95 -27.76
N ASP A 522 -6.62 -20.64 -28.58
CA ASP A 522 -6.62 -19.41 -29.38
C ASP A 522 -6.86 -18.20 -28.48
N LEU A 523 -5.79 -17.48 -28.18
CA LEU A 523 -5.79 -16.27 -27.36
C LEU A 523 -5.74 -14.99 -28.20
N SER A 524 -6.00 -15.06 -29.51
CA SER A 524 -5.93 -13.89 -30.40
C SER A 524 -6.88 -12.75 -29.97
N PHE A 525 -8.01 -13.08 -29.32
CA PHE A 525 -8.95 -12.08 -28.82
C PHE A 525 -8.40 -11.25 -27.65
N VAL A 526 -7.39 -11.74 -26.93
CA VAL A 526 -6.79 -11.05 -25.77
C VAL A 526 -6.18 -9.71 -26.17
N ALA A 527 -5.67 -9.59 -27.40
CA ALA A 527 -5.16 -8.33 -27.95
C ALA A 527 -6.25 -7.25 -28.08
N GLY A 528 -7.53 -7.62 -28.15
CA GLY A 528 -8.68 -6.72 -28.16
C GLY A 528 -9.38 -6.60 -26.80
N SER A 529 -8.78 -7.14 -25.73
CA SER A 529 -9.35 -7.19 -24.39
C SER A 529 -8.76 -6.12 -23.47
N ILE A 530 -9.32 -5.99 -22.26
CA ILE A 530 -8.85 -5.03 -21.26
C ILE A 530 -7.41 -5.32 -20.77
N LEU A 531 -6.92 -6.56 -20.95
CA LEU A 531 -5.54 -6.93 -20.55
C LEU A 531 -4.50 -6.09 -21.29
N ARG A 532 -4.76 -5.73 -22.56
CA ARG A 532 -3.92 -4.82 -23.33
C ARG A 532 -3.76 -3.47 -22.63
N ASP A 533 -4.86 -2.93 -22.12
CA ASP A 533 -4.90 -1.61 -21.49
C ASP A 533 -4.32 -1.60 -20.07
N LEU A 534 -4.22 -2.78 -19.46
CA LEU A 534 -3.63 -2.99 -18.14
C LEU A 534 -2.12 -3.21 -18.16
N ILE A 535 -1.47 -3.36 -19.32
CA ILE A 535 0.00 -3.35 -19.38
C ILE A 535 0.48 -2.01 -18.79
N PRO A 536 1.41 -1.98 -17.82
CA PRO A 536 1.79 -0.73 -17.13
C PRO A 536 2.18 0.41 -18.07
N ALA A 537 2.94 0.11 -19.12
CA ALA A 537 3.32 1.08 -20.14
C ALA A 537 2.11 1.67 -20.89
N VAL A 538 1.08 0.86 -21.15
CA VAL A 538 -0.18 1.31 -21.78
C VAL A 538 -1.04 2.07 -20.78
N ALA A 539 -1.25 1.53 -19.57
CA ALA A 539 -1.99 2.17 -18.48
C ALA A 539 -1.46 3.59 -18.21
N GLN A 540 -0.15 3.73 -18.06
CA GLN A 540 0.47 5.03 -17.77
C GLN A 540 0.61 5.90 -19.02
N GLY A 541 1.09 5.35 -20.14
CA GLY A 541 1.40 6.12 -21.34
C GLY A 541 0.16 6.55 -22.13
N VAL A 542 -0.86 5.70 -22.20
CA VAL A 542 -2.09 5.94 -22.98
C VAL A 542 -3.19 6.51 -22.11
N TRP A 543 -3.39 5.98 -20.91
CA TRP A 543 -4.52 6.35 -20.03
C TRP A 543 -4.12 7.31 -18.90
N GLY A 544 -2.83 7.39 -18.55
CA GLY A 544 -2.35 8.22 -17.44
C GLY A 544 -2.69 9.70 -17.59
N ARG A 545 -2.68 10.24 -18.82
CA ARG A 545 -3.11 11.63 -19.07
C ARG A 545 -4.60 11.83 -18.75
N ASP A 546 -5.44 10.85 -19.06
CA ASP A 546 -6.87 10.93 -18.77
C ASP A 546 -7.12 10.79 -17.26
N VAL A 547 -6.38 9.90 -16.59
CA VAL A 547 -6.41 9.75 -15.12
C VAL A 547 -5.98 11.05 -14.43
N GLU A 548 -4.88 11.67 -14.88
CA GLU A 548 -4.38 12.96 -14.39
C GLU A 548 -5.42 14.08 -14.54
N ASN A 549 -6.18 14.08 -15.63
CA ASN A 549 -7.20 15.09 -15.92
C ASN A 549 -8.56 14.78 -15.27
N SER A 550 -8.68 13.70 -14.50
CA SER A 550 -9.92 13.37 -13.80
C SER A 550 -10.31 14.52 -12.86
N PRO A 551 -11.53 15.10 -12.99
CA PRO A 551 -12.00 16.14 -12.09
C PRO A 551 -12.47 15.58 -10.73
N VAL A 552 -12.53 14.25 -10.59
CA VAL A 552 -13.13 13.59 -9.42
C VAL A 552 -12.04 13.23 -8.42
N PRO A 553 -12.08 13.77 -7.19
CA PRO A 553 -11.12 13.39 -6.16
C PRO A 553 -11.25 11.90 -5.82
N THR A 554 -10.13 11.20 -5.87
CA THR A 554 -10.04 9.75 -5.71
C THR A 554 -9.31 9.40 -4.42
N VAL A 555 -9.96 8.63 -3.55
CA VAL A 555 -9.40 8.09 -2.31
C VAL A 555 -9.04 6.64 -2.54
N THR A 556 -7.77 6.29 -2.32
CA THR A 556 -7.25 4.95 -2.58
C THR A 556 -7.05 4.16 -1.29
N LEU A 557 -7.52 2.91 -1.35
CA LEU A 557 -7.28 1.86 -0.40
C LEU A 557 -6.47 0.75 -1.10
N ALA A 558 -5.24 0.55 -0.64
CA ALA A 558 -4.29 -0.34 -1.30
C ALA A 558 -3.96 -1.56 -0.43
N GLY A 559 -3.91 -2.74 -1.05
CA GLY A 559 -3.39 -3.96 -0.46
C GLY A 559 -1.96 -4.21 -0.89
N GLY A 560 -1.11 -4.68 0.01
CA GLY A 560 0.24 -5.13 -0.31
C GLY A 560 0.66 -6.21 0.66
N HIS A 561 0.49 -7.47 0.29
CA HIS A 561 0.73 -8.66 1.12
C HIS A 561 2.14 -9.26 0.91
N PRO A 562 2.64 -10.07 1.86
CA PRO A 562 3.95 -10.69 1.74
C PRO A 562 3.97 -11.91 0.80
N ARG A 563 5.13 -12.53 0.58
CA ARG A 563 5.27 -13.73 -0.26
C ARG A 563 4.45 -14.97 0.18
N GLY A 564 3.63 -15.58 -0.68
CA GLY A 564 2.68 -16.67 -0.33
C GLY A 564 3.09 -18.07 -0.78
N ASN A 565 2.67 -19.12 -0.06
CA ASN A 565 3.07 -20.51 -0.36
C ASN A 565 2.05 -21.33 -1.17
N GLN A 566 0.84 -20.84 -1.47
CA GLN A 566 -0.24 -21.74 -1.93
C GLN A 566 -0.70 -21.57 -3.39
N ALA A 567 -0.55 -20.40 -4.02
CA ALA A 567 -0.87 -20.18 -5.44
C ALA A 567 -0.25 -18.84 -5.94
N ALA A 568 -0.47 -17.77 -5.17
CA ALA A 568 0.11 -16.43 -5.33
C ALA A 568 1.65 -16.33 -5.29
N GLY A 569 2.37 -17.44 -5.06
CA GLY A 569 3.84 -17.43 -5.10
C GLY A 569 4.39 -17.26 -6.53
N LEU A 570 3.61 -17.61 -7.56
CA LEU A 570 4.01 -17.46 -8.97
C LEU A 570 3.84 -16.03 -9.48
N THR A 571 2.76 -15.33 -9.09
CA THR A 571 2.49 -13.95 -9.54
C THR A 571 3.50 -12.95 -8.97
N GLN A 572 3.99 -13.20 -7.75
CA GLN A 572 4.95 -12.36 -7.04
C GLN A 572 6.35 -12.29 -7.67
N TRP A 573 6.66 -13.19 -8.62
CA TRP A 573 7.86 -13.08 -9.43
C TRP A 573 7.76 -11.98 -10.48
N PHE A 574 6.55 -11.64 -10.92
CA PHE A 574 6.33 -10.65 -11.98
C PHE A 574 5.88 -9.30 -11.42
N LEU A 575 5.45 -9.28 -10.16
CA LEU A 575 5.05 -8.09 -9.42
C LEU A 575 6.18 -7.70 -8.45
N PRO A 576 7.11 -6.80 -8.84
CA PRO A 576 8.21 -6.43 -7.97
C PRO A 576 7.72 -5.61 -6.77
N GLY A 577 8.33 -5.84 -5.60
CA GLY A 577 8.00 -5.16 -4.35
C GLY A 577 6.82 -5.75 -3.59
N LEU A 578 6.03 -4.85 -3.01
CA LEU A 578 4.80 -5.17 -2.30
C LEU A 578 3.63 -5.18 -3.29
N ASP A 579 2.79 -6.20 -3.23
CA ASP A 579 1.66 -6.44 -4.12
C ASP A 579 0.54 -7.19 -3.41
N ASP A 580 -0.68 -7.15 -3.95
CA ASP A 580 -1.84 -7.87 -3.39
C ASP A 580 -2.14 -9.20 -4.12
N GLY A 581 -1.17 -9.70 -4.87
CA GLY A 581 -1.25 -10.89 -5.71
C GLY A 581 -1.61 -10.57 -7.16
N VAL A 582 -2.11 -9.36 -7.44
CA VAL A 582 -2.54 -8.93 -8.78
C VAL A 582 -1.96 -7.58 -9.20
N VAL A 583 -1.89 -6.61 -8.29
CA VAL A 583 -1.38 -5.27 -8.54
C VAL A 583 -0.29 -4.91 -7.54
N THR A 584 0.75 -4.21 -8.01
CA THR A 584 1.78 -3.64 -7.13
C THR A 584 1.22 -2.44 -6.36
N MET A 585 1.84 -2.09 -5.23
CA MET A 585 1.51 -0.88 -4.48
C MET A 585 1.59 0.38 -5.36
N ASN A 586 2.59 0.51 -6.23
CA ASN A 586 2.65 1.65 -7.17
C ASN A 586 1.39 1.77 -8.03
N SER A 587 0.87 0.65 -8.52
CA SER A 587 -0.36 0.66 -9.29
C SER A 587 -1.57 0.98 -8.45
N ALA A 588 -1.74 0.28 -7.33
CA ALA A 588 -2.81 0.49 -6.35
C ALA A 588 -2.91 1.96 -5.95
N CYS A 589 -1.80 2.56 -5.55
CA CYS A 589 -1.70 3.93 -5.09
C CYS A 589 -1.90 4.97 -6.22
N GLY A 590 -1.97 4.59 -7.50
CA GLY A 590 -2.05 5.53 -8.61
C GLY A 590 -0.77 6.34 -8.79
N ASN A 591 0.39 5.70 -8.68
CA ASN A 591 1.69 6.33 -8.86
C ASN A 591 2.04 6.45 -10.36
N PRO A 592 2.18 7.66 -10.92
CA PRO A 592 2.45 7.88 -12.34
C PRO A 592 3.93 7.69 -12.71
N ASN A 593 4.80 7.30 -11.76
CA ASN A 593 6.20 7.02 -12.05
C ASN A 593 6.30 5.90 -13.10
N PRO A 594 7.06 6.12 -14.19
CA PRO A 594 7.13 5.16 -15.27
C PRO A 594 7.68 3.82 -14.77
N VAL A 595 7.07 2.71 -15.20
CA VAL A 595 7.55 1.34 -14.89
C VAL A 595 8.36 0.75 -16.06
N PHE A 596 8.40 1.41 -17.22
CA PHE A 596 9.07 0.94 -18.44
C PHE A 596 9.47 2.12 -19.35
N PRO A 597 10.56 2.06 -20.17
CA PRO A 597 11.60 1.03 -20.28
C PRO A 597 12.76 1.16 -19.28
N ASN A 598 12.81 2.22 -18.49
CA ASN A 598 14.04 2.60 -17.77
C ASN A 598 13.96 2.45 -16.24
N ILE A 599 12.85 1.99 -15.66
CA ILE A 599 12.70 1.90 -14.19
C ILE A 599 12.06 0.57 -13.80
N SER A 600 12.92 -0.40 -13.51
CA SER A 600 12.56 -1.77 -13.12
C SER A 600 12.48 -1.98 -11.59
N ALA A 601 12.13 -0.94 -10.81
CA ALA A 601 11.69 -1.15 -9.43
C ALA A 601 10.46 -0.35 -9.09
N PRO A 602 9.59 -0.90 -8.22
CA PRO A 602 8.57 -0.13 -7.55
C PRO A 602 9.22 1.01 -6.79
N SER A 603 8.50 2.12 -6.67
CA SER A 603 8.91 3.25 -5.84
C SER A 603 9.08 2.80 -4.39
N GLY A 604 9.92 3.50 -3.63
CA GLY A 604 10.35 2.97 -2.34
C GLY A 604 11.23 3.90 -1.54
N LEU A 605 12.16 3.32 -0.79
CA LEU A 605 13.01 4.02 0.15
C LEU A 605 14.38 3.36 0.29
N SER A 606 15.37 4.15 0.71
CA SER A 606 16.61 3.62 1.29
C SER A 606 16.48 3.66 2.80
N VAL A 607 16.83 2.57 3.49
CA VAL A 607 16.77 2.48 4.95
C VAL A 607 18.13 2.72 5.58
N SER A 608 18.13 3.27 6.80
CA SER A 608 19.35 3.51 7.59
C SER A 608 20.13 2.21 7.81
N GLN A 609 19.41 1.12 8.09
CA GLN A 609 19.92 -0.24 8.22
C GLN A 609 18.83 -1.23 7.84
N LEU A 610 19.18 -2.19 6.97
CA LEU A 610 18.29 -3.27 6.56
C LEU A 610 17.67 -3.99 7.76
N VAL A 611 18.48 -4.29 8.76
CA VAL A 611 18.03 -5.03 9.93
C VAL A 611 16.97 -4.30 10.73
N LYS A 612 16.93 -2.96 10.71
CA LYS A 612 15.92 -2.16 11.40
C LYS A 612 14.60 -2.10 10.63
N ALA A 613 14.66 -2.32 9.32
CA ALA A 613 13.49 -2.36 8.45
C ALA A 613 12.84 -3.75 8.39
N PHE A 614 13.51 -4.78 8.91
CA PHE A 614 12.95 -6.12 9.01
C PHE A 614 11.86 -6.20 10.07
N GLU A 615 10.71 -6.78 9.77
CA GLU A 615 9.64 -6.91 10.76
C GLU A 615 9.87 -8.11 11.70
N PHE A 616 10.30 -7.83 12.94
CA PHE A 616 10.54 -8.88 13.95
C PHE A 616 9.29 -9.24 14.75
N SER A 617 9.20 -10.52 15.09
CA SER A 617 8.25 -11.01 16.07
C SER A 617 8.76 -12.31 16.69
N ASP A 618 8.60 -12.45 18.01
CA ASP A 618 9.01 -13.66 18.74
C ASP A 618 8.04 -14.85 18.53
N TRP A 619 6.92 -14.63 17.83
CA TRP A 619 5.92 -15.65 17.55
C TRP A 619 6.20 -16.29 16.19
N LEU A 620 6.49 -17.59 16.17
CA LEU A 620 6.84 -18.38 14.97
C LEU A 620 5.95 -18.13 13.72
N PRO A 621 4.63 -17.90 13.83
CA PRO A 621 3.80 -17.56 12.67
C PRO A 621 4.07 -16.15 12.11
N ARG A 622 4.37 -15.19 12.99
CA ARG A 622 4.66 -13.80 12.62
C ARG A 622 6.10 -13.67 12.08
N LEU A 623 7.05 -14.51 12.48
CA LEU A 623 8.41 -14.51 11.90
C LEU A 623 8.39 -14.89 10.42
N VAL A 624 7.61 -15.91 10.07
CA VAL A 624 7.40 -16.30 8.66
C VAL A 624 6.81 -15.14 7.86
N ARG A 625 5.84 -14.42 8.44
CA ARG A 625 5.26 -13.21 7.83
C ARG A 625 6.30 -12.12 7.59
N GLY A 626 7.11 -11.79 8.60
CA GLY A 626 8.17 -10.77 8.50
C GLY A 626 9.21 -11.11 7.44
N THR A 627 9.64 -12.37 7.37
CA THR A 627 10.52 -12.86 6.30
C THR A 627 9.90 -12.71 4.92
N LYS A 628 8.63 -13.04 4.77
CA LYS A 628 7.94 -12.94 3.49
C LYS A 628 7.73 -11.48 3.07
N LEU A 629 7.47 -10.56 4.00
CA LEU A 629 7.42 -9.11 3.72
C LEU A 629 8.77 -8.60 3.28
N TRP A 630 9.82 -9.00 4.00
CA TRP A 630 11.20 -8.64 3.71
C TRP A 630 11.62 -9.06 2.30
N VAL A 631 11.33 -10.31 1.93
CA VAL A 631 11.62 -10.84 0.60
C VAL A 631 10.86 -10.06 -0.47
N SER A 632 9.57 -9.79 -0.28
CA SER A 632 8.77 -8.97 -1.21
C SER A 632 9.36 -7.57 -1.38
N GLN A 633 9.71 -6.88 -0.30
CA GLN A 633 10.31 -5.54 -0.35
C GLN A 633 11.68 -5.50 -1.05
N LYS A 634 12.44 -6.58 -0.93
CA LYS A 634 13.76 -6.74 -1.57
C LYS A 634 13.70 -7.30 -2.98
N HIS A 635 12.54 -7.80 -3.43
CA HIS A 635 12.37 -8.31 -4.78
C HIS A 635 12.38 -7.15 -5.79
N LEU A 636 13.58 -6.64 -6.03
CA LEU A 636 13.89 -5.46 -6.79
C LEU A 636 14.62 -5.90 -8.03
N MET A 637 14.04 -5.62 -9.19
CA MET A 637 14.59 -6.04 -10.47
C MET A 637 15.50 -4.96 -11.07
N LEU A 638 16.33 -4.33 -10.23
CA LEU A 638 17.20 -3.24 -10.66
C LEU A 638 18.69 -3.58 -10.50
N PRO A 639 19.48 -3.53 -11.59
CA PRO A 639 20.92 -3.49 -11.49
C PRO A 639 21.38 -2.16 -10.85
N GLY A 640 22.24 -2.24 -9.83
CA GLY A 640 22.93 -1.06 -9.27
C GLY A 640 22.19 -0.28 -8.17
N VAL A 641 21.08 -0.80 -7.65
CA VAL A 641 20.45 -0.19 -6.46
C VAL A 641 21.30 -0.41 -5.24
N GLN A 642 21.31 0.57 -4.35
CA GLN A 642 21.95 0.46 -3.05
C GLN A 642 21.43 -0.78 -2.30
N PRO A 643 22.31 -1.56 -1.64
CA PRO A 643 21.90 -2.71 -0.82
C PRO A 643 20.84 -2.38 0.24
N SER A 644 20.68 -1.10 0.61
CA SER A 644 19.72 -0.58 1.59
C SER A 644 18.36 -0.19 1.01
N TYR A 645 18.10 -0.37 -0.28
CA TYR A 645 16.80 -0.03 -0.85
C TYR A 645 15.75 -1.10 -0.57
N LEU A 646 14.51 -0.65 -0.31
CA LEU A 646 13.33 -1.48 -0.17
C LEU A 646 12.17 -0.87 -0.96
N ALA A 647 11.37 -1.71 -1.60
CA ALA A 647 10.09 -1.30 -2.16
C ALA A 647 9.17 -0.75 -1.04
N GLY A 648 8.56 0.40 -1.30
CA GLY A 648 7.65 1.06 -0.36
C GLY A 648 6.20 0.64 -0.58
N GLY A 649 5.34 0.99 0.38
CA GLY A 649 3.89 1.01 0.17
C GLY A 649 3.45 2.28 -0.55
N CYS A 650 2.27 2.79 -0.20
CA CYS A 650 1.85 4.13 -0.64
C CYS A 650 2.68 5.25 0.02
N THR A 651 3.47 4.94 1.03
CA THR A 651 4.38 5.88 1.68
C THR A 651 5.71 5.18 1.93
N PRO A 652 6.85 5.90 1.87
CA PRO A 652 8.13 5.34 2.28
C PRO A 652 8.22 5.16 3.80
N TYR A 653 7.34 5.79 4.59
CA TYR A 653 7.48 5.84 6.05
C TYR A 653 6.76 4.72 6.80
N LEU A 654 5.85 4.00 6.15
CA LEU A 654 5.08 2.90 6.73
C LEU A 654 5.11 1.68 5.81
N SER A 655 5.38 0.51 6.40
CA SER A 655 5.09 -0.77 5.74
C SER A 655 3.56 -0.98 5.65
N PRO A 656 3.08 -1.92 4.81
CA PRO A 656 1.67 -2.30 4.80
C PRO A 656 1.16 -2.89 6.12
N SER A 657 2.07 -3.31 7.02
CA SER A 657 1.74 -3.73 8.39
C SER A 657 1.61 -2.57 9.40
N GLY A 658 1.98 -1.36 9.00
CA GLY A 658 2.01 -0.17 9.85
C GLY A 658 3.30 0.03 10.62
N MET A 659 4.29 -0.82 10.40
CA MET A 659 5.62 -0.65 10.95
C MET A 659 6.23 0.64 10.40
N VAL A 660 6.72 1.50 11.30
CA VAL A 660 7.39 2.73 10.92
C VAL A 660 8.79 2.40 10.39
N MET A 661 9.02 2.76 9.13
CA MET A 661 10.24 2.44 8.40
C MET A 661 11.39 3.37 8.82
N PRO A 662 12.62 2.85 9.00
CA PRO A 662 13.80 3.65 9.33
C PRO A 662 14.37 4.31 8.06
N VAL A 663 13.69 5.33 7.56
CA VAL A 663 13.98 5.96 6.26
C VAL A 663 15.27 6.78 6.31
N ALA A 664 16.27 6.39 5.53
CA ALA A 664 17.45 7.22 5.24
C ALA A 664 17.22 8.13 4.03
N ASN A 665 16.51 7.65 3.02
CA ASN A 665 16.12 8.45 1.86
C ASN A 665 14.74 8.03 1.33
N ALA A 666 13.83 9.01 1.21
CA ALA A 666 12.47 8.84 0.69
C ALA A 666 12.35 9.10 -0.83
N PHE A 667 13.47 9.44 -1.50
CA PHE A 667 13.55 9.72 -2.93
C PHE A 667 12.59 10.79 -3.44
N GLY A 668 12.32 11.81 -2.61
CA GLY A 668 11.32 12.84 -2.89
C GLY A 668 11.49 13.53 -4.24
N GLY A 669 10.43 13.58 -5.05
CA GLY A 669 10.40 14.23 -6.36
C GLY A 669 11.13 13.47 -7.48
N THR A 670 11.64 12.27 -7.21
CA THR A 670 12.28 11.42 -8.21
C THR A 670 11.30 10.38 -8.75
N ALA A 671 11.75 9.59 -9.74
CA ALA A 671 10.96 8.48 -10.25
C ALA A 671 10.83 7.28 -9.29
N LEU A 672 11.53 7.31 -8.15
CA LEU A 672 11.42 6.33 -7.07
C LEU A 672 10.56 6.84 -5.89
N ASP A 673 9.97 8.04 -5.98
CA ASP A 673 9.14 8.60 -4.91
C ASP A 673 7.83 7.81 -4.76
N ALA A 674 7.69 7.09 -3.64
CA ALA A 674 6.49 6.31 -3.33
C ALA A 674 5.25 7.17 -3.04
N ARG A 675 5.41 8.50 -2.85
CA ARG A 675 4.31 9.44 -2.55
C ARG A 675 3.74 10.11 -3.80
N ARG A 676 4.36 9.94 -4.97
CA ARG A 676 3.88 10.58 -6.19
C ARG A 676 2.53 10.00 -6.63
N ARG A 677 1.58 10.87 -6.96
CA ARG A 677 0.23 10.50 -7.39
C ARG A 677 -0.15 11.24 -8.67
N TYR A 678 -1.13 10.70 -9.39
CA TYR A 678 -1.89 11.50 -10.33
C TYR A 678 -2.60 12.64 -9.59
N ALA A 679 -2.84 13.76 -10.26
CA ALA A 679 -3.63 14.84 -9.70
C ALA A 679 -5.01 14.32 -9.22
N ASN A 680 -5.50 14.90 -8.13
CA ASN A 680 -6.74 14.50 -7.45
C ASN A 680 -6.76 13.05 -6.93
N HIS A 681 -5.65 12.31 -6.92
CA HIS A 681 -5.57 10.96 -6.34
C HIS A 681 -4.83 11.01 -5.00
N TYR A 682 -5.46 10.48 -3.96
CA TYR A 682 -4.98 10.51 -2.59
C TYR A 682 -4.84 9.09 -2.07
N SER A 683 -3.68 8.74 -1.54
CA SER A 683 -3.56 7.54 -0.70
C SER A 683 -4.19 7.79 0.65
N PHE A 684 -4.94 6.82 1.14
CA PHE A 684 -5.66 6.96 2.40
C PHE A 684 -5.32 5.83 3.37
N ILE A 685 -5.53 4.59 2.96
CA ILE A 685 -5.25 3.40 3.77
C ILE A 685 -4.42 2.42 2.95
N GLN A 686 -3.49 1.75 3.62
CA GLN A 686 -2.87 0.54 3.12
C GLN A 686 -3.01 -0.58 4.14
N SER A 687 -3.03 -1.82 3.65
CA SER A 687 -3.12 -3.00 4.49
C SER A 687 -2.39 -4.17 3.85
N LEU A 688 -2.21 -5.24 4.63
CA LEU A 688 -1.76 -6.55 4.13
C LEU A 688 -2.91 -7.39 3.54
N ALA A 689 -4.03 -6.77 3.16
CA ALA A 689 -5.16 -7.49 2.57
C ALA A 689 -4.83 -8.03 1.17
N GLU A 690 -5.44 -9.17 0.81
CA GLU A 690 -5.40 -9.70 -0.55
C GLU A 690 -6.39 -8.99 -1.47
N HIS A 691 -6.07 -8.98 -2.77
CA HIS A 691 -6.89 -8.38 -3.82
C HIS A 691 -8.34 -8.87 -3.83
N SER A 692 -8.60 -10.10 -3.37
CA SER A 692 -9.93 -10.71 -3.45
C SER A 692 -10.91 -10.24 -2.36
N TYR A 693 -10.41 -9.71 -1.24
CA TYR A 693 -11.24 -9.41 -0.07
C TYR A 693 -12.03 -8.09 -0.20
N ASP A 694 -11.57 -7.15 -1.02
CA ASP A 694 -12.23 -5.86 -1.20
C ASP A 694 -13.24 -5.83 -2.37
N GLY A 695 -13.27 -6.87 -3.21
CA GLY A 695 -13.96 -6.84 -4.52
C GLY A 695 -14.82 -8.04 -4.90
N GLY A 696 -15.03 -9.02 -4.01
CA GLY A 696 -16.14 -9.98 -4.14
C GLY A 696 -16.05 -11.06 -5.23
N GLY A 697 -14.86 -11.43 -5.70
CA GLY A 697 -14.67 -12.43 -6.76
C GLY A 697 -14.51 -13.89 -6.33
N SER A 698 -14.42 -14.21 -5.03
CA SER A 698 -14.17 -15.59 -4.60
C SER A 698 -15.44 -16.46 -4.68
N PRO A 699 -15.40 -17.62 -5.36
CA PRO A 699 -16.51 -18.59 -5.35
C PRO A 699 -16.66 -19.29 -3.99
N ILE A 700 -15.67 -19.15 -3.11
CA ILE A 700 -15.84 -19.49 -1.71
C ILE A 700 -16.69 -18.36 -1.14
N PRO A 701 -17.93 -18.61 -0.66
CA PRO A 701 -18.69 -17.59 0.03
C PRO A 701 -17.78 -17.00 1.08
N SER A 702 -17.37 -15.75 0.88
CA SER A 702 -16.59 -15.04 1.89
C SER A 702 -17.46 -15.15 3.14
N LEU A 703 -16.97 -15.89 4.13
CA LEU A 703 -17.67 -16.14 5.38
C LEU A 703 -17.62 -14.83 6.16
N TRP A 704 -18.36 -13.84 5.67
CA TRP A 704 -18.65 -12.59 6.33
C TRP A 704 -20.13 -12.23 6.17
N PRO A 705 -20.81 -11.78 7.23
CA PRO A 705 -20.29 -11.66 8.58
C PRO A 705 -19.95 -13.06 9.13
N SER A 706 -19.07 -13.13 10.12
CA SER A 706 -19.03 -14.37 10.89
C SER A 706 -20.47 -14.63 11.33
N TYR A 707 -21.02 -15.77 10.94
CA TYR A 707 -22.31 -16.26 11.45
C TYR A 707 -22.30 -16.36 13.01
N THR A 708 -21.16 -16.08 13.65
CA THR A 708 -20.87 -16.24 15.06
C THR A 708 -20.54 -14.93 15.80
N GLY A 709 -20.58 -13.74 15.16
CA GLY A 709 -20.25 -12.48 15.84
C GLY A 709 -18.81 -12.39 16.37
N GLY A 710 -17.89 -13.21 15.83
CA GLY A 710 -16.46 -13.17 16.12
C GLY A 710 -15.71 -12.17 15.24
N ALA A 711 -14.55 -11.71 15.73
CA ALA A 711 -13.57 -10.91 14.97
C ALA A 711 -13.25 -11.55 13.61
N ALA A 712 -12.77 -10.76 12.64
CA ALA A 712 -12.32 -11.25 11.34
C ALA A 712 -11.52 -12.56 11.51
N SER A 713 -12.05 -13.67 10.98
CA SER A 713 -11.62 -15.01 11.35
C SER A 713 -10.13 -15.25 11.06
N ASP A 714 -9.50 -16.17 11.81
CA ASP A 714 -8.10 -16.59 11.64
C ASP A 714 -7.76 -17.08 10.21
N LEU A 715 -8.77 -17.34 9.37
CA LEU A 715 -8.61 -17.70 7.95
C LEU A 715 -8.23 -16.51 7.05
N ARG A 716 -8.39 -15.27 7.53
CA ARG A 716 -7.99 -14.05 6.80
C ARG A 716 -6.57 -13.60 7.11
N GLN A 717 -5.91 -14.25 8.06
CA GLN A 717 -4.47 -14.10 8.19
C GLN A 717 -3.85 -14.78 6.96
N TYR A 718 -3.06 -14.03 6.20
CA TYR A 718 -2.27 -14.51 5.05
C TYR A 718 -1.45 -15.79 5.35
N ALA A 719 -1.25 -16.11 6.63
CA ALA A 719 -0.93 -17.44 7.09
C ALA A 719 -2.05 -17.91 8.02
N PRO A 720 -2.93 -18.85 7.62
CA PRO A 720 -3.74 -19.54 8.60
C PRO A 720 -2.79 -20.13 9.63
N LEU A 721 -2.95 -19.76 10.89
CA LEU A 721 -2.21 -20.26 12.05
C LEU A 721 -2.33 -21.78 12.28
N ASN A 722 -2.92 -22.51 11.31
CA ASN A 722 -3.31 -23.90 11.39
C ASN A 722 -2.27 -24.88 10.83
N ALA A 723 -0.98 -24.54 10.84
CA ALA A 723 0.05 -25.50 10.41
C ALA A 723 0.32 -26.62 11.44
N THR A 724 -0.15 -26.51 12.70
CA THR A 724 0.21 -27.51 13.74
C THR A 724 -0.94 -28.08 14.55
N GLY A 725 -2.21 -27.77 14.25
CA GLY A 725 -3.35 -28.32 14.99
C GLY A 725 -3.39 -27.93 16.48
N THR A 726 -2.61 -26.92 16.88
CA THR A 726 -2.64 -26.33 18.21
C THR A 726 -3.58 -25.14 18.20
N THR A 727 -4.33 -24.95 19.29
CA THR A 727 -5.35 -23.91 19.49
C THR A 727 -4.97 -22.58 18.83
N ALA A 728 -5.80 -22.12 17.90
CA ALA A 728 -5.65 -20.86 17.19
C ALA A 728 -5.30 -19.74 18.18
N VAL A 729 -4.06 -19.26 18.10
CA VAL A 729 -3.66 -18.06 18.83
C VAL A 729 -4.39 -16.92 18.13
N SER A 730 -5.30 -16.23 18.80
CA SER A 730 -6.09 -15.12 18.27
C SER A 730 -5.21 -13.91 17.90
N GLY A 731 -4.36 -14.05 16.89
CA GLY A 731 -3.53 -12.98 16.36
C GLY A 731 -4.38 -12.06 15.52
N ILE A 732 -5.11 -11.16 16.18
CA ILE A 732 -5.93 -10.14 15.53
C ILE A 732 -5.10 -9.46 14.42
N ASN A 733 -5.69 -9.25 13.23
CA ASN A 733 -5.03 -8.53 12.14
C ASN A 733 -4.98 -7.03 12.47
N VAL A 734 -4.03 -6.68 13.30
CA VAL A 734 -3.76 -5.35 13.87
C VAL A 734 -2.99 -4.44 12.91
N GLU A 735 -3.11 -4.59 11.59
CA GLU A 735 -2.04 -4.17 10.68
C GLU A 735 -2.51 -3.24 9.55
N GLU A 736 -3.72 -2.70 9.67
CA GLU A 736 -4.18 -1.63 8.77
C GLU A 736 -3.61 -0.28 9.17
N SER A 737 -3.13 0.47 8.17
CA SER A 737 -2.30 1.64 8.38
C SER A 737 -2.79 2.82 7.56
N ARG A 738 -2.92 3.96 8.23
CA ARG A 738 -3.27 5.21 7.56
C ARG A 738 -2.05 5.78 6.86
N VAL A 739 -2.19 6.02 5.55
CA VAL A 739 -1.13 6.46 4.64
C VAL A 739 -1.55 7.67 3.86
N VAL A 740 -1.91 8.71 4.61
CA VAL A 740 -2.27 10.00 4.04
C VAL A 740 -1.00 10.77 3.71
N THR A 741 -0.67 10.78 2.41
CA THR A 741 0.52 11.47 1.88
C THR A 741 0.28 12.94 1.57
N ASP A 742 -0.98 13.37 1.53
CA ASP A 742 -1.38 14.74 1.20
C ASP A 742 -2.55 15.17 2.10
N ALA A 743 -2.36 16.26 2.85
CA ALA A 743 -3.38 16.86 3.72
C ALA A 743 -4.61 17.36 2.95
N GLY A 744 -4.47 17.59 1.64
CA GLY A 744 -5.54 17.97 0.73
C GLY A 744 -6.74 17.05 0.83
N ILE A 745 -6.55 15.76 1.14
CA ILE A 745 -7.64 14.81 1.35
C ILE A 745 -8.65 15.24 2.43
N TYR A 746 -8.21 16.03 3.42
CA TYR A 746 -9.07 16.55 4.49
C TYR A 746 -9.56 17.98 4.25
N ALA A 747 -8.92 18.70 3.32
CA ALA A 747 -9.24 20.09 2.97
C ALA A 747 -10.26 20.19 1.84
N VAL A 748 -10.33 19.18 0.97
CA VAL A 748 -11.29 19.13 -0.13
C VAL A 748 -12.71 19.11 0.43
N THR A 749 -13.43 20.20 0.18
CA THR A 749 -14.85 20.34 0.48
C THR A 749 -15.65 19.96 -0.77
N LEU A 750 -16.49 18.94 -0.66
CA LEU A 750 -17.24 18.36 -1.76
C LEU A 750 -18.49 19.15 -2.12
N ASP A 751 -19.03 19.91 -1.18
CA ASP A 751 -20.24 20.69 -1.38
C ASP A 751 -20.38 21.89 -0.44
N ALA A 752 -21.39 22.71 -0.68
CA ALA A 752 -21.68 23.88 0.14
C ALA A 752 -22.05 23.56 1.61
N HIS A 753 -22.29 22.28 1.93
CA HIS A 753 -22.69 21.82 3.27
C HIS A 753 -21.50 21.43 4.15
N GLY A 754 -20.27 21.58 3.65
CA GLY A 754 -19.04 21.29 4.40
C GLY A 754 -18.66 19.81 4.39
N THR A 755 -19.22 19.00 3.48
CA THR A 755 -18.84 17.59 3.34
C THR A 755 -17.38 17.50 2.94
N ARG A 756 -16.55 16.77 3.70
CA ARG A 756 -15.14 16.57 3.37
C ARG A 756 -14.94 15.31 2.55
N LEU A 757 -13.89 15.29 1.71
CA LEU A 757 -13.52 14.11 0.94
C LEU A 757 -13.22 12.91 1.85
N ALA A 758 -12.40 13.09 2.87
CA ALA A 758 -12.20 12.12 3.93
C ALA A 758 -12.19 12.79 5.31
N LYS A 759 -12.59 12.04 6.34
CA LYS A 759 -12.34 12.40 7.74
C LYS A 759 -11.01 11.83 8.23
N PRO A 760 -10.28 12.55 9.10
CA PRO A 760 -9.12 11.99 9.78
C PRO A 760 -9.51 10.74 10.58
N VAL A 761 -8.68 9.71 10.48
CA VAL A 761 -8.76 8.52 11.31
C VAL A 761 -7.75 8.64 12.43
N ASP A 762 -8.17 8.42 13.68
CA ASP A 762 -7.25 8.42 14.81
C ASP A 762 -6.25 7.27 14.69
N MET A 763 -5.02 7.52 15.09
CA MET A 763 -3.93 6.55 15.05
C MET A 763 -3.44 6.27 16.46
N ARG A 764 -3.06 5.02 16.73
CA ARG A 764 -2.38 4.60 17.95
C ARG A 764 -0.98 4.09 17.67
N VAL A 765 -0.11 4.18 18.67
CA VAL A 765 1.27 3.70 18.60
C VAL A 765 1.39 2.39 19.35
N VAL A 766 1.85 1.34 18.66
CA VAL A 766 2.14 0.04 19.26
C VAL A 766 3.62 -0.26 19.14
N GLU A 767 4.24 -0.69 20.23
CA GLU A 767 5.61 -1.15 20.25
C GLU A 767 5.68 -2.67 20.39
N ARG A 768 6.45 -3.30 19.51
CA ARG A 768 6.80 -4.71 19.61
C ARG A 768 8.30 -4.87 19.70
N GLY A 769 8.77 -5.70 20.61
CA GLY A 769 10.19 -5.80 20.82
C GLY A 769 10.60 -6.89 21.78
N LYS A 770 11.91 -6.99 21.96
CA LYS A 770 12.52 -7.77 23.02
C LYS A 770 13.51 -6.90 23.76
N ARG A 771 13.43 -6.86 25.09
CA ARG A 771 14.31 -6.05 25.94
C ARG A 771 14.93 -6.88 27.05
N ILE A 772 16.07 -6.43 27.54
CA ILE A 772 16.73 -6.98 28.72
C ILE A 772 16.76 -5.93 29.82
N SER A 773 16.72 -6.38 31.08
CA SER A 773 16.85 -5.51 32.24
C SER A 773 17.98 -5.97 33.15
N PHE A 774 18.61 -5.03 33.83
CA PHE A 774 19.73 -5.29 34.75
C PHE A 774 19.92 -4.08 35.66
N HIS A 775 20.67 -4.27 36.75
CA HIS A 775 21.07 -3.21 37.66
C HIS A 775 22.55 -2.86 37.53
N MET A 776 22.91 -1.63 37.88
CA MET A 776 24.29 -1.16 37.94
C MET A 776 24.55 -0.28 39.16
N PRO A 777 25.83 -0.16 39.59
CA PRO A 777 26.19 0.65 40.75
C PRO A 777 26.28 2.16 40.46
N PHE A 778 26.33 2.56 39.19
CA PHE A 778 26.39 3.95 38.74
C PHE A 778 25.38 4.22 37.61
N ASN A 779 25.04 5.48 37.40
CA ASN A 779 24.12 5.86 36.33
C ASN A 779 24.82 5.79 34.97
N ILE A 780 24.20 5.14 33.99
CA ILE A 780 24.55 5.34 32.58
C ILE A 780 23.28 5.75 31.81
N GLY A 781 23.09 7.06 31.65
CA GLY A 781 21.98 7.63 30.88
C GLY A 781 20.58 7.25 31.42
N ASN A 782 19.74 6.65 30.57
CA ASN A 782 18.31 6.38 30.80
C ASN A 782 18.00 5.26 31.83
N CYS A 783 18.81 5.13 32.88
CA CYS A 783 18.56 4.19 33.99
C CYS A 783 17.80 4.89 35.12
N VAL A 784 16.87 4.17 35.75
CA VAL A 784 16.07 4.68 36.86
C VAL A 784 16.76 4.35 38.18
N ARG A 785 17.06 5.36 38.99
CA ARG A 785 17.64 5.16 40.32
C ARG A 785 16.67 4.39 41.23
N GLN A 786 17.13 3.27 41.78
CA GLN A 786 16.43 2.43 42.75
C GLN A 786 17.22 2.35 44.06
N GLY A 787 17.24 3.46 44.81
CA GLY A 787 17.99 3.57 46.06
C GLY A 787 19.34 4.27 45.90
N ALA A 788 20.18 4.19 46.94
CA ALA A 788 21.38 5.04 47.03
C ALA A 788 22.42 4.76 45.93
N PHE A 789 22.61 3.47 45.57
CA PHE A 789 23.69 2.99 44.70
C PHE A 789 23.23 1.90 43.72
N ARG A 790 21.95 1.91 43.33
CA ARG A 790 21.42 0.95 42.34
C ARG A 790 20.67 1.71 41.28
N PHE A 791 21.00 1.46 40.04
CA PHE A 791 20.33 2.01 38.87
C PHE A 791 19.76 0.86 38.07
N TYR A 792 18.44 0.86 37.89
CA TYR A 792 17.74 -0.14 37.11
C TYR A 792 17.67 0.31 35.66
N CYS A 793 18.17 -0.52 34.76
CA CYS A 793 18.30 -0.22 33.35
C CYS A 793 17.45 -1.19 32.53
N LYS A 794 16.84 -0.65 31.46
CA LYS A 794 16.24 -1.43 30.38
C LYS A 794 16.93 -1.06 29.07
N ARG A 795 17.19 -2.06 28.24
CA ARG A 795 17.78 -1.90 26.90
C ARG A 795 17.07 -2.80 25.91
N TRP A 796 16.78 -2.27 24.72
CA TRP A 796 16.14 -3.05 23.65
C TRP A 796 17.16 -3.90 22.94
N ILE A 797 16.91 -5.20 22.83
CA ILE A 797 17.64 -6.08 21.92
C ILE A 797 17.19 -5.78 20.49
N TRP A 798 15.88 -5.69 20.30
CA TRP A 798 15.25 -5.14 19.10
C TRP A 798 13.90 -4.52 19.44
N LYS A 799 13.46 -3.54 18.65
CA LYS A 799 12.17 -2.83 18.81
C LYS A 799 11.61 -2.45 17.44
N ARG A 800 10.29 -2.52 17.27
CA ARG A 800 9.52 -1.99 16.14
C ARG A 800 8.38 -1.15 16.66
N THR A 801 8.22 0.02 16.07
CA THR A 801 7.10 0.92 16.33
C THR A 801 6.11 0.76 15.18
N TYR A 802 4.83 0.67 15.51
CA TYR A 802 3.73 0.57 14.56
C TYR A 802 2.77 1.72 14.78
N HIS A 803 2.34 2.36 13.70
CA HIS A 803 1.27 3.36 13.72
C HIS A 803 0.05 2.77 13.04
N LEU A 804 -0.92 2.39 13.86
CA LEU A 804 -2.10 1.64 13.45
C LEU A 804 -3.34 2.50 13.58
N ALA A 805 -4.32 2.31 12.70
CA ALA A 805 -5.61 2.96 12.87
C ALA A 805 -6.22 2.50 14.20
N ASP A 806 -6.55 3.46 15.07
CA ASP A 806 -7.02 3.17 16.42
C ASP A 806 -8.29 2.34 16.32
N LYS A 807 -8.31 1.18 16.96
CA LYS A 807 -9.54 0.40 17.10
C LYS A 807 -9.97 -0.28 15.76
N TRP A 808 -9.11 -0.32 14.74
CA TRP A 808 -9.44 -0.89 13.43
C TRP A 808 -9.04 -2.36 13.24
N GLU A 809 -8.64 -3.04 14.29
CA GLU A 809 -8.03 -4.37 14.21
C GLU A 809 -9.03 -5.48 13.76
N GLN A 810 -10.32 -5.15 13.71
CA GLN A 810 -11.40 -6.06 13.31
C GLN A 810 -12.12 -5.62 12.04
N LYS A 811 -11.67 -4.52 11.42
CA LYS A 811 -12.27 -3.95 10.22
C LYS A 811 -11.50 -4.38 8.98
N GLN A 812 -12.03 -4.00 7.83
CA GLN A 812 -11.41 -4.20 6.52
C GLN A 812 -11.14 -2.83 5.90
N SER A 813 -10.24 -2.77 4.93
CA SER A 813 -10.01 -1.61 4.08
C SER A 813 -11.33 -1.02 3.57
N SER A 814 -12.23 -1.82 3.00
CA SER A 814 -13.52 -1.31 2.52
C SER A 814 -14.35 -0.53 3.57
N HIS A 815 -14.29 -0.87 4.86
CA HIS A 815 -15.02 -0.16 5.93
C HIS A 815 -14.58 1.31 6.08
N TYR A 816 -13.30 1.62 5.85
CA TYR A 816 -12.80 3.00 5.93
C TYR A 816 -13.52 3.91 4.93
N ALA A 817 -13.79 3.39 3.72
CA ALA A 817 -14.50 4.15 2.71
C ALA A 817 -15.90 4.55 3.19
N TYR A 818 -16.69 3.58 3.69
CA TYR A 818 -18.06 3.84 4.12
C TYR A 818 -18.15 4.68 5.39
N GLU A 819 -17.14 4.66 6.26
CA GLU A 819 -17.13 5.41 7.52
C GLU A 819 -16.58 6.83 7.39
N PHE A 820 -15.54 7.03 6.57
CA PHE A 820 -14.80 8.29 6.56
C PHE A 820 -14.88 9.10 5.28
N VAL A 821 -15.23 8.50 4.14
CA VAL A 821 -15.25 9.21 2.86
C VAL A 821 -16.57 9.94 2.65
N ALA A 822 -16.51 11.17 2.12
CA ALA A 822 -17.64 12.03 1.83
C ALA A 822 -18.57 12.25 3.04
N ARG A 823 -18.01 12.76 4.15
CA ARG A 823 -18.73 13.02 5.43
C ARG A 823 -18.45 14.44 5.95
N ARG A 824 -19.43 15.08 6.58
CA ARG A 824 -19.34 16.39 7.27
C ARG A 824 -18.68 16.31 8.64
#